data_AF-A0A5T1AB68-F1
#
_entry.id   AF-A0A5T1AB68-F1
#
_cell.length_a   1.000
_cell.length_b   1.000
_cell.length_c   1.000
_cell.angle_alpha   90.00
_cell.angle_beta   90.00
_cell.angle_gamma   90.00
#
_symmetry.space_group_name_H-M   'P 1'
#
loop_
_entity.id
_entity.type
_entity.pdbx_description
1 polymer ?
#
loop_
_entity_poly.entity_id
_entity_poly.type
_entity_poly.pdbx_seq_one_letter_code
_entity_poly.pdbx_strand_id
1 'polypeptide(L)'
;MYLKPVEISYESANLETSKSISSTLNSKGDININTNGNIAITGSTLQADKSANLNGENITIENGENKISSSSHSSTSSIAGYKQSSVNTDASLVSSSQIQSDILNLNAQKNVSIKGSELNGGEIDIKADKVDFIAAQNKTHTESDSIAIGVFANANLELTGNGVAVNYSFVQDKANANTTNSSNSITQGGVRSDLLGTAEAGLEFSKTEKISDELSHVSNTIKGSNININANNALDIGGANFEANKDINLRAGEIVSTKYEDIKTQSSTGFGLYIKERIEATSPIASAINQSAQNAAAKNENLGVNYGIVASQALANTANIFSNNLINTTSNQTLGFKFNQDKSQSSSENISKINAGDNLNLESTKGSIVLNGVEAKANSINIEAKDNVILNAAKSKNSSSSSSLEIAATNKQTAGYHAVDGGTVGEGIEGFASASYSKSNETQFTNANLNANNININTGKDFTLNGANVKASNDAILNVGNLEVNSLADSLNSQKYSALLNASGTGGLSSNHLVTGSVSGTLGIGYAKTDKTTVTTQSGISAGNEINGHVNGNLNLQGGILNSDNQKGNLLVDGKVTNSEVSVYEKSDVATIRLSGGTNQSFGGVVDIDDHIDKTGSVNSAANININNNKNHGISTDTQNTTDTQDHSWAGGTINLNSSISKIKNGISKVTGSDSTSNQPSNQPSKSDGPYINESTQTTRL
;
A
#
# COMPACT_ATOMS: atom_id res chain seq x y z
N MET A 1 46.38 -12.24 3.00
CA MET A 1 46.54 -10.86 2.53
C MET A 1 45.15 -10.31 2.25
N TYR A 2 44.60 -9.46 3.11
CA TYR A 2 43.27 -8.88 2.90
C TYR A 2 43.37 -7.74 1.87
N LEU A 3 43.04 -8.04 0.62
CA LEU A 3 42.75 -7.00 -0.36
C LEU A 3 41.45 -6.32 0.06
N LYS A 4 41.52 -5.04 0.45
CA LYS A 4 40.31 -4.21 0.50
C LYS A 4 39.71 -4.22 -0.92
N PRO A 5 38.40 -4.46 -1.09
CA PRO A 5 37.79 -4.31 -2.41
C PRO A 5 38.05 -2.88 -2.89
N VAL A 6 38.63 -2.76 -4.09
CA VAL A 6 38.86 -1.46 -4.73
C VAL A 6 37.53 -1.04 -5.34
N GLU A 7 36.76 -0.30 -4.54
CA GLU A 7 35.61 0.47 -5.02
C GLU A 7 36.09 1.87 -5.40
N ILE A 8 35.80 2.28 -6.62
CA ILE A 8 36.05 3.63 -7.14
C ILE A 8 34.69 4.26 -7.39
N SER A 9 34.27 5.10 -6.46
CA SER A 9 33.05 5.89 -6.57
C SER A 9 33.41 7.34 -6.90
N TYR A 10 32.83 7.85 -7.98
CA TYR A 10 32.84 9.26 -8.35
C TYR A 10 31.45 9.83 -8.12
N GLU A 11 31.37 10.95 -7.42
CA GLU A 11 30.13 11.68 -7.17
C GLU A 11 30.35 13.15 -7.52
N SER A 12 29.39 13.72 -8.23
CA SER A 12 29.26 15.15 -8.41
C SER A 12 27.84 15.58 -8.09
N ALA A 13 27.68 16.73 -7.47
CA ALA A 13 26.38 17.30 -7.17
C ALA A 13 26.43 18.81 -7.40
N ASN A 14 25.38 19.34 -8.04
CA ASN A 14 25.07 20.75 -8.04
C ASN A 14 23.82 20.99 -7.17
N LEU A 15 23.79 22.11 -6.46
CA LEU A 15 22.73 22.49 -5.55
C LEU A 15 22.49 23.98 -5.66
N GLU A 16 21.39 24.36 -6.29
CA GLU A 16 20.90 25.73 -6.33
C GLU A 16 19.79 25.89 -5.28
N THR A 17 19.91 26.89 -4.42
CA THR A 17 18.85 27.20 -3.44
C THR A 17 18.50 28.67 -3.48
N SER A 18 17.23 28.98 -3.72
CA SER A 18 16.64 30.30 -3.47
C SER A 18 15.87 30.22 -2.16
N LYS A 19 16.34 30.91 -1.12
CA LYS A 19 15.73 30.87 0.21
C LYS A 19 14.88 32.10 0.46
N SER A 20 13.74 31.91 1.11
CA SER A 20 13.00 33.01 1.74
C SER A 20 13.85 33.59 2.86
N ILE A 21 14.31 34.83 2.70
CA ILE A 21 15.06 35.54 3.74
C ILE A 21 14.05 36.29 4.61
N SER A 22 13.86 35.82 5.84
CA SER A 22 12.96 36.45 6.79
C SER A 22 13.47 37.83 7.24
N SER A 23 12.56 38.79 7.30
CA SER A 23 12.77 40.00 8.09
C SER A 23 12.31 39.76 9.53
N THR A 24 13.04 40.28 10.51
CA THR A 24 12.69 40.16 11.92
C THR A 24 12.40 41.53 12.51
N LEU A 25 11.17 41.74 13.00
CA LEU A 25 10.80 42.86 13.86
C LEU A 25 10.75 42.37 15.31
N ASN A 26 11.64 42.90 16.16
CA ASN A 26 11.78 42.49 17.56
C ASN A 26 11.59 43.69 18.52
N SER A 27 10.81 43.51 19.59
CA SER A 27 10.61 44.49 20.66
C SER A 27 10.70 43.84 22.05
N LYS A 28 11.45 44.45 22.98
CA LYS A 28 11.46 44.07 24.41
C LYS A 28 10.24 44.53 25.21
N GLY A 29 9.24 45.06 24.51
CA GLY A 29 7.96 45.47 25.06
C GLY A 29 6.90 45.09 24.07
N ASP A 30 6.20 46.08 23.55
CA ASP A 30 5.08 45.87 22.64
C ASP A 30 5.47 46.15 21.18
N ILE A 31 4.74 45.53 20.25
CA ILE A 31 4.67 45.89 18.83
C ILE A 31 3.23 46.28 18.54
N ASN A 32 3.01 47.48 18.01
CA ASN A 32 1.70 48.00 17.67
C ASN A 32 1.68 48.43 16.20
N ILE A 33 0.94 47.69 15.36
CA ILE A 33 0.77 47.99 13.93
C ILE A 33 -0.70 48.35 13.72
N ASN A 34 -0.97 49.64 13.50
CA ASN A 34 -2.31 50.19 13.33
C ASN A 34 -2.43 50.83 11.95
N THR A 35 -3.38 50.37 11.13
CA THR A 35 -3.62 50.91 9.79
C THR A 35 -5.12 50.85 9.45
N ASN A 36 -5.57 51.75 8.58
CA ASN A 36 -6.91 51.68 7.99
C ASN A 36 -6.96 50.78 6.73
N GLY A 37 -5.81 50.28 6.28
CA GLY A 37 -5.68 49.34 5.16
C GLY A 37 -5.24 47.96 5.63
N ASN A 38 -4.53 47.23 4.78
CA ASN A 38 -4.14 45.84 5.03
C ASN A 38 -2.79 45.73 5.77
N ILE A 39 -2.66 44.69 6.59
CA ILE A 39 -1.38 44.23 7.15
C ILE A 39 -1.02 42.90 6.47
N ALA A 40 0.20 42.80 5.93
CA ALA A 40 0.72 41.57 5.35
C ALA A 40 2.08 41.22 5.98
N ILE A 41 2.22 39.97 6.44
CA ILE A 41 3.47 39.40 6.96
C ILE A 41 3.76 38.13 6.15
N THR A 42 4.81 38.13 5.35
CA THR A 42 5.16 37.02 4.46
C THR A 42 6.58 36.53 4.74
N GLY A 43 6.73 35.23 5.00
CA GLY A 43 8.00 34.56 5.32
C GLY A 43 8.85 35.24 6.40
N SER A 44 8.23 35.91 7.38
CA SER A 44 8.90 36.86 8.29
C SER A 44 8.56 36.61 9.76
N THR A 45 9.38 37.17 10.66
CA THR A 45 9.26 37.00 12.12
C THR A 45 8.85 38.31 12.80
N LEU A 46 7.81 38.26 13.63
CA LEU A 46 7.39 39.36 14.50
C LEU A 46 7.43 38.88 15.96
N GLN A 47 8.29 39.48 16.78
CA GLN A 47 8.52 39.05 18.17
C GLN A 47 8.39 40.23 19.14
N ALA A 48 7.51 40.12 20.12
CA ALA A 48 7.34 41.11 21.18
C ALA A 48 7.39 40.41 22.56
N ASP A 49 8.26 40.84 23.47
CA ASP A 49 8.35 40.24 24.82
C ASP A 49 7.05 40.41 25.63
N LYS A 50 6.18 41.36 25.25
CA LYS A 50 4.85 41.60 25.86
C LYS A 50 3.72 41.39 24.86
N SER A 51 3.26 42.43 24.18
CA SER A 51 2.11 42.33 23.27
C SER A 51 2.45 42.61 21.79
N ALA A 52 1.85 41.84 20.89
CA ALA A 52 1.83 42.12 19.46
C ALA A 52 0.38 42.43 19.05
N ASN A 53 0.10 43.70 18.76
CA ASN A 53 -1.23 44.18 18.42
C ASN A 53 -1.26 44.63 16.95
N LEU A 54 -1.96 43.86 16.12
CA LEU A 54 -2.12 44.10 14.69
C LEU A 54 -3.58 44.50 14.44
N ASN A 55 -3.81 45.73 14.00
CA ASN A 55 -5.13 46.30 13.75
C ASN A 55 -5.21 46.84 12.31
N GLY A 56 -6.10 46.28 11.49
CA GLY A 56 -6.21 46.59 10.05
C GLY A 56 -7.58 46.33 9.45
N GLU A 57 -7.76 46.66 8.17
CA GLU A 57 -8.94 46.24 7.39
C GLU A 57 -8.91 44.72 7.16
N ASN A 58 -7.78 44.21 6.68
CA ASN A 58 -7.47 42.79 6.57
C ASN A 58 -6.07 42.50 7.15
N ILE A 59 -5.88 41.30 7.70
CA ILE A 59 -4.58 40.82 8.19
C ILE A 59 -4.26 39.51 7.46
N THR A 60 -3.09 39.44 6.84
CA THR A 60 -2.63 38.30 6.06
C THR A 60 -1.26 37.87 6.58
N ILE A 61 -1.15 36.64 7.08
CA ILE A 61 0.09 36.08 7.63
C ILE A 61 0.39 34.80 6.84
N GLU A 62 1.39 34.84 5.97
CA GLU A 62 1.66 33.76 5.01
C GLU A 62 3.10 33.28 5.08
N ASN A 63 3.29 32.01 4.75
CA ASN A 63 4.62 31.44 4.57
C ASN A 63 5.37 32.11 3.41
N GLY A 64 6.69 32.20 3.55
CA GLY A 64 7.60 32.32 2.44
C GLY A 64 7.84 30.95 1.77
N GLU A 65 8.67 30.95 0.73
CA GLU A 65 8.95 29.76 -0.07
C GLU A 65 10.47 29.59 -0.26
N ASN A 66 10.98 28.41 0.04
CA ASN A 66 12.35 28.00 -0.28
C ASN A 66 12.31 27.11 -1.52
N LYS A 67 12.99 27.52 -2.59
CA LYS A 67 13.19 26.69 -3.78
C LYS A 67 14.55 26.03 -3.74
N ILE A 68 14.57 24.74 -3.99
CA ILE A 68 15.77 23.90 -4.08
C ILE A 68 15.74 23.23 -5.44
N SER A 69 16.81 23.35 -6.21
CA SER A 69 17.06 22.51 -7.37
C SER A 69 18.38 21.80 -7.14
N SER A 70 18.38 20.48 -7.16
CA SER A 70 19.59 19.67 -7.01
C SER A 70 19.69 18.68 -8.15
N SER A 71 20.89 18.55 -8.71
CA SER A 71 21.26 17.47 -9.60
C SER A 71 22.45 16.74 -9.01
N SER A 72 22.33 15.43 -8.85
CA SER A 72 23.41 14.56 -8.41
C SER A 72 23.69 13.51 -9.46
N HIS A 73 24.98 13.23 -9.66
CA HIS A 73 25.47 12.24 -10.58
C HIS A 73 26.50 11.38 -9.86
N SER A 74 26.21 10.09 -9.72
CA SER A 74 27.13 9.14 -9.11
C SER A 74 27.51 8.05 -10.12
N SER A 75 28.75 7.59 -10.04
CA SER A 75 29.18 6.38 -10.72
C SER A 75 30.10 5.56 -9.83
N THR A 76 29.74 4.30 -9.58
CA THR A 76 30.47 3.36 -8.72
C THR A 76 31.01 2.24 -9.59
N SER A 77 32.32 2.05 -9.55
CA SER A 77 33.02 0.91 -10.16
C SER A 77 33.57 0.01 -9.06
N SER A 78 33.25 -1.26 -9.10
CA SER A 78 33.73 -2.26 -8.14
C SER A 78 33.99 -3.60 -8.83
N ILE A 79 34.57 -4.56 -8.11
CA ILE A 79 34.66 -5.95 -8.57
C ILE A 79 33.29 -6.60 -8.82
N ALA A 80 32.21 -6.07 -8.22
CA ALA A 80 30.85 -6.55 -8.41
C ALA A 80 30.13 -5.90 -9.61
N GLY A 81 30.64 -4.80 -10.18
CA GLY A 81 30.02 -4.14 -11.32
C GLY A 81 30.29 -2.64 -11.44
N TYR A 82 29.66 -2.04 -12.44
CA TYR A 82 29.59 -0.60 -12.71
C TYR A 82 28.15 -0.11 -12.61
N LYS A 83 27.90 0.93 -11.83
CA LYS A 83 26.61 1.62 -11.75
C LYS A 83 26.81 3.10 -12.03
N GLN A 84 25.93 3.71 -12.81
CA GLN A 84 25.82 5.14 -13.01
C GLN A 84 24.37 5.55 -12.69
N SER A 85 24.22 6.58 -11.88
CA SER A 85 22.91 7.14 -11.52
C SER A 85 22.92 8.65 -11.64
N SER A 86 21.83 9.21 -12.13
CA SER A 86 21.53 10.64 -12.08
C SER A 86 20.23 10.84 -11.32
N VAL A 87 20.19 11.79 -10.39
CA VAL A 87 18.98 12.19 -9.68
C VAL A 87 18.85 13.70 -9.75
N ASN A 88 17.77 14.16 -10.38
CA ASN A 88 17.37 15.57 -10.38
C ASN A 88 16.22 15.71 -9.39
N THR A 89 16.20 16.80 -8.62
CA THR A 89 15.10 17.08 -7.69
C THR A 89 14.88 18.58 -7.60
N ASP A 90 13.66 19.00 -7.94
CA ASP A 90 13.15 20.35 -7.74
C ASP A 90 12.14 20.32 -6.59
N ALA A 91 12.35 21.17 -5.58
CA ALA A 91 11.47 21.30 -4.44
C ALA A 91 11.11 22.75 -4.13
N SER A 92 9.84 22.97 -3.77
CA SER A 92 9.27 24.19 -3.23
C SER A 92 8.82 23.87 -1.81
N LEU A 93 9.50 24.44 -0.81
CA LEU A 93 9.28 24.13 0.60
C LEU A 93 8.79 25.36 1.37
N VAL A 94 7.82 25.14 2.25
CA VAL A 94 7.22 26.16 3.12
C VAL A 94 8.27 26.72 4.08
N SER A 95 8.34 28.05 4.16
CA SER A 95 9.13 28.79 5.16
C SER A 95 8.17 29.62 6.01
N SER A 96 7.70 29.07 7.14
CA SER A 96 6.65 29.67 7.97
C SER A 96 6.92 31.13 8.35
N SER A 97 5.90 31.99 8.30
CA SER A 97 5.95 33.23 9.09
C SER A 97 5.75 32.87 10.57
N GLN A 98 6.41 33.61 11.46
CA GLN A 98 6.36 33.36 12.90
C GLN A 98 5.93 34.64 13.62
N ILE A 99 4.89 34.55 14.45
CA ILE A 99 4.52 35.63 15.36
C ILE A 99 4.59 35.10 16.80
N GLN A 100 5.31 35.82 17.65
CA GLN A 100 5.50 35.46 19.05
C GLN A 100 5.30 36.65 19.99
N SER A 101 4.42 36.49 20.98
CA SER A 101 4.21 37.48 22.05
C SER A 101 3.41 36.93 23.21
N ASP A 102 3.65 37.37 24.45
CA ASP A 102 2.83 36.98 25.61
C ASP A 102 1.34 37.30 25.40
N ILE A 103 1.00 38.38 24.69
CA ILE A 103 -0.37 38.69 24.25
C ILE A 103 -0.38 39.00 22.75
N LEU A 104 -0.99 38.13 21.94
CA LEU A 104 -1.14 38.31 20.50
C LEU A 104 -2.57 38.72 20.15
N ASN A 105 -2.76 39.94 19.63
CA ASN A 105 -4.04 40.46 19.16
C ASN A 105 -4.03 40.66 17.64
N LEU A 106 -4.88 39.94 16.92
CA LEU A 106 -5.15 40.11 15.49
C LEU A 106 -6.57 40.63 15.28
N ASN A 107 -6.74 41.95 15.12
CA ASN A 107 -8.04 42.58 14.92
C ASN A 107 -8.18 43.10 13.47
N ALA A 108 -8.90 42.36 12.63
CA ALA A 108 -9.28 42.80 11.30
C ALA A 108 -10.72 43.32 11.26
N GLN A 109 -11.01 44.31 10.42
CA GLN A 109 -12.40 44.72 10.15
C GLN A 109 -13.14 43.70 9.27
N LYS A 110 -12.41 43.02 8.39
CA LYS A 110 -12.94 42.03 7.43
C LYS A 110 -12.31 40.66 7.63
N ASN A 111 -11.10 40.42 7.10
CA ASN A 111 -10.52 39.08 7.06
C ASN A 111 -9.22 38.96 7.86
N VAL A 112 -9.05 37.86 8.58
CA VAL A 112 -7.75 37.34 9.01
C VAL A 112 -7.47 36.05 8.23
N SER A 113 -6.39 36.02 7.45
CA SER A 113 -5.95 34.84 6.70
C SER A 113 -4.58 34.41 7.16
N ILE A 114 -4.43 33.16 7.59
CA ILE A 114 -3.18 32.62 8.14
C ILE A 114 -2.82 31.34 7.37
N LYS A 115 -1.64 31.34 6.74
CA LYS A 115 -1.21 30.27 5.82
C LYS A 115 0.19 29.75 6.13
N GLY A 116 0.29 28.43 6.37
CA GLY A 116 1.54 27.74 6.73
C GLY A 116 2.40 28.48 7.75
N SER A 117 1.80 29.08 8.77
CA SER A 117 2.45 30.00 9.70
C SER A 117 2.29 29.57 11.15
N GLU A 118 3.15 30.10 12.01
CA GLU A 118 3.21 29.77 13.44
C GLU A 118 2.86 30.99 14.29
N LEU A 119 1.83 30.85 15.14
CA LEU A 119 1.44 31.86 16.11
C LEU A 119 1.67 31.29 17.52
N ASN A 120 2.49 31.96 18.33
CA ASN A 120 2.85 31.52 19.67
C ASN A 120 2.60 32.64 20.68
N GLY A 121 1.86 32.38 21.76
CA GLY A 121 1.68 33.39 22.80
C GLY A 121 1.14 32.90 24.14
N GLY A 122 1.00 33.79 25.12
CA GLY A 122 0.29 33.50 26.36
C GLY A 122 -1.22 33.53 26.11
N GLU A 123 -1.73 34.68 25.69
CA GLU A 123 -3.09 34.86 25.18
C GLU A 123 -3.06 35.09 23.66
N ILE A 124 -3.89 34.38 22.89
CA ILE A 124 -4.07 34.64 21.46
C ILE A 124 -5.53 35.03 21.20
N ASP A 125 -5.75 36.27 20.78
CA ASP A 125 -7.04 36.87 20.45
C ASP A 125 -7.12 37.19 18.95
N ILE A 126 -8.02 36.55 18.21
CA ILE A 126 -8.26 36.79 16.78
C ILE A 126 -9.70 37.24 16.56
N LYS A 127 -9.91 38.44 16.00
CA LYS A 127 -11.22 39.07 15.81
C LYS A 127 -11.36 39.59 14.39
N ALA A 128 -12.41 39.17 13.68
CA ALA A 128 -12.65 39.52 12.28
C ALA A 128 -14.13 39.35 11.88
N ASP A 129 -14.50 39.67 10.64
CA ASP A 129 -15.73 39.14 10.04
C ASP A 129 -15.52 37.69 9.57
N LYS A 130 -14.37 37.39 8.97
CA LYS A 130 -13.95 36.04 8.56
C LYS A 130 -12.53 35.71 9.04
N VAL A 131 -12.31 34.47 9.47
CA VAL A 131 -10.99 33.94 9.83
C VAL A 131 -10.74 32.65 9.07
N ASP A 132 -9.66 32.60 8.29
CA ASP A 132 -9.28 31.45 7.46
C ASP A 132 -7.90 30.91 7.86
N PHE A 133 -7.83 29.63 8.21
CA PHE A 133 -6.58 28.89 8.37
C PHE A 133 -6.32 27.98 7.17
N ILE A 134 -5.33 28.34 6.37
CA ILE A 134 -5.01 27.70 5.09
C ILE A 134 -3.73 26.87 5.24
N ALA A 135 -3.74 25.60 4.84
CA ALA A 135 -2.51 24.82 4.82
C ALA A 135 -1.62 25.28 3.64
N ALA A 136 -0.33 25.51 3.91
CA ALA A 136 0.64 25.81 2.86
C ALA A 136 1.08 24.52 2.14
N GLN A 137 1.80 24.63 1.02
CA GLN A 137 2.14 23.50 0.16
C GLN A 137 3.66 23.33 0.05
N ASN A 138 4.15 22.15 0.42
CA ASN A 138 5.42 21.63 -0.07
C ASN A 138 5.17 20.90 -1.39
N LYS A 139 6.04 21.08 -2.37
CA LYS A 139 6.03 20.34 -3.65
C LYS A 139 7.43 19.82 -3.91
N THR A 140 7.55 18.56 -4.28
CA THR A 140 8.81 17.92 -4.68
C THR A 140 8.59 17.16 -5.97
N HIS A 141 9.42 17.39 -6.96
CA HIS A 141 9.51 16.62 -8.19
C HIS A 141 10.90 16.01 -8.27
N THR A 142 10.97 14.69 -8.45
CA THR A 142 12.24 13.94 -8.54
C THR A 142 12.24 13.07 -9.79
N GLU A 143 13.22 13.29 -10.65
CA GLU A 143 13.57 12.39 -11.75
C GLU A 143 14.82 11.60 -11.36
N SER A 144 14.87 10.32 -11.72
CA SER A 144 15.99 9.43 -11.41
C SER A 144 16.23 8.46 -12.55
N ASP A 145 17.39 8.58 -13.17
CA ASP A 145 17.86 7.68 -14.21
C ASP A 145 19.02 6.85 -13.67
N SER A 146 18.98 5.53 -13.85
CA SER A 146 20.11 4.65 -13.56
C SER A 146 20.42 3.72 -14.71
N ILE A 147 21.71 3.50 -14.92
CA ILE A 147 22.26 2.51 -15.85
C ILE A 147 23.30 1.72 -15.05
N ALA A 148 23.15 0.41 -14.95
CA ALA A 148 24.10 -0.43 -14.23
C ALA A 148 24.35 -1.75 -14.95
N ILE A 149 25.57 -2.25 -14.82
CA ILE A 149 25.95 -3.62 -15.15
C ILE A 149 26.66 -4.23 -13.94
N GLY A 150 26.27 -5.42 -13.50
CA GLY A 150 26.90 -6.03 -12.35
C GLY A 150 26.43 -7.43 -12.03
N VAL A 151 27.13 -8.06 -11.10
CA VAL A 151 26.82 -9.41 -10.65
C VAL A 151 25.56 -9.43 -9.80
N PHE A 152 24.77 -10.49 -9.98
CA PHE A 152 23.71 -10.87 -9.07
C PHE A 152 23.88 -12.34 -8.70
N ALA A 153 23.37 -12.71 -7.53
CA ALA A 153 23.39 -14.07 -7.03
C ALA A 153 22.10 -14.34 -6.24
N ASN A 154 21.38 -15.40 -6.62
CA ASN A 154 20.16 -15.84 -5.94
C ASN A 154 20.37 -17.29 -5.49
N ALA A 155 20.04 -17.61 -4.24
CA ALA A 155 20.15 -18.94 -3.70
C ALA A 155 18.85 -19.31 -2.99
N ASN A 156 18.18 -20.36 -3.46
CA ASN A 156 16.96 -20.89 -2.89
C ASN A 156 17.24 -22.27 -2.30
N LEU A 157 16.82 -22.51 -1.06
CA LEU A 157 16.90 -23.78 -0.37
C LEU A 157 15.49 -24.20 0.02
N GLU A 158 15.10 -25.44 -0.28
CA GLU A 158 13.72 -25.90 -0.13
C GLU A 158 13.66 -27.25 0.59
N LEU A 159 12.98 -27.28 1.74
CA LEU A 159 12.81 -28.48 2.55
C LEU A 159 11.34 -28.62 2.96
N THR A 160 10.72 -29.74 2.60
CA THR A 160 9.35 -30.09 3.02
C THR A 160 8.28 -29.02 2.75
N GLY A 161 8.44 -28.24 1.68
CA GLY A 161 7.50 -27.18 1.26
C GLY A 161 7.82 -25.78 1.80
N ASN A 162 8.73 -25.66 2.75
CA ASN A 162 9.21 -24.37 3.26
C ASN A 162 10.61 -24.08 2.71
N GLY A 163 10.81 -22.88 2.16
CA GLY A 163 12.07 -22.48 1.57
C GLY A 163 12.65 -21.18 2.14
N VAL A 164 13.94 -20.97 1.88
CA VAL A 164 14.66 -19.72 2.15
C VAL A 164 15.34 -19.27 0.86
N ALA A 165 15.02 -18.07 0.41
CA ALA A 165 15.58 -17.42 -0.77
C ALA A 165 16.44 -16.22 -0.37
N VAL A 166 17.74 -16.28 -0.65
CA VAL A 166 18.69 -15.17 -0.51
C VAL A 166 18.94 -14.58 -1.90
N ASN A 167 18.79 -13.26 -2.04
CA ASN A 167 18.92 -12.57 -3.32
C ASN A 167 19.85 -11.36 -3.15
N TYR A 168 20.92 -11.31 -3.96
CA TYR A 168 21.85 -10.20 -4.08
C TYR A 168 21.84 -9.68 -5.52
N SER A 169 21.76 -8.38 -5.73
CA SER A 169 21.96 -7.73 -7.03
C SER A 169 22.67 -6.40 -6.85
N PHE A 170 23.86 -6.27 -7.43
CA PHE A 170 24.61 -5.01 -7.50
C PHE A 170 23.82 -3.94 -8.28
N VAL A 171 23.18 -4.36 -9.37
CA VAL A 171 22.43 -3.52 -10.31
C VAL A 171 21.21 -2.87 -9.64
N GLN A 172 20.51 -3.62 -8.80
CA GLN A 172 19.32 -3.13 -8.09
C GLN A 172 19.64 -2.58 -6.69
N ASP A 173 20.89 -2.67 -6.24
CA ASP A 173 21.35 -2.33 -4.89
C ASP A 173 20.55 -3.04 -3.78
N LYS A 174 20.32 -4.36 -3.96
CA LYS A 174 19.47 -5.19 -3.08
C LYS A 174 20.25 -6.37 -2.53
N ALA A 175 20.07 -6.62 -1.23
CA ALA A 175 20.53 -7.81 -0.53
C ALA A 175 19.47 -8.25 0.49
N ASN A 176 18.62 -9.22 0.10
CA ASN A 176 17.44 -9.63 0.88
C ASN A 176 17.44 -11.14 1.14
N ALA A 177 16.90 -11.56 2.28
CA ALA A 177 16.65 -12.96 2.61
C ALA A 177 15.17 -13.13 2.99
N ASN A 178 14.42 -13.90 2.20
CA ASN A 178 12.99 -14.10 2.35
C ASN A 178 12.69 -15.59 2.58
N THR A 179 11.69 -15.89 3.41
CA THR A 179 11.09 -17.23 3.44
C THR A 179 10.17 -17.40 2.24
N THR A 180 10.39 -18.43 1.43
CA THR A 180 9.57 -18.74 0.25
C THR A 180 8.70 -19.96 0.51
N ASN A 181 7.39 -19.81 0.30
CA ASN A 181 6.51 -20.95 0.08
C ASN A 181 6.59 -21.27 -1.42
N SER A 182 7.46 -22.22 -1.80
CA SER A 182 7.76 -22.47 -3.21
C SER A 182 6.75 -23.38 -3.90
N SER A 183 6.13 -22.84 -4.96
CA SER A 183 5.14 -23.50 -5.83
C SER A 183 5.70 -23.81 -7.23
N ASN A 184 6.91 -24.40 -7.30
CA ASN A 184 7.54 -25.05 -8.46
C ASN A 184 8.81 -25.79 -7.99
N SER A 185 9.24 -26.93 -8.52
CA SER A 185 9.20 -27.36 -9.94
C SER A 185 8.55 -28.73 -10.16
N ILE A 186 8.16 -29.02 -11.40
CA ILE A 186 7.46 -30.25 -11.80
C ILE A 186 8.36 -31.05 -12.75
N THR A 187 8.61 -32.32 -12.47
CA THR A 187 9.41 -33.20 -13.33
C THR A 187 8.56 -33.84 -14.43
N GLN A 188 9.24 -34.41 -15.44
CA GLN A 188 8.61 -35.08 -16.59
C GLN A 188 7.85 -36.34 -16.11
N GLY A 189 6.57 -36.16 -15.78
CA GLY A 189 5.76 -37.16 -15.07
C GLY A 189 4.71 -36.57 -14.10
N GLY A 190 4.64 -35.25 -13.93
CA GLY A 190 3.60 -34.61 -13.11
C GLY A 190 3.80 -34.78 -11.60
N VAL A 191 5.05 -35.00 -11.17
CA VAL A 191 5.45 -35.10 -9.77
C VAL A 191 6.24 -33.84 -9.39
N ARG A 192 6.13 -33.39 -8.13
CA ARG A 192 6.99 -32.32 -7.60
C ARG A 192 8.46 -32.77 -7.65
N SER A 193 9.36 -31.87 -7.98
CA SER A 193 10.79 -32.14 -8.12
C SER A 193 11.46 -32.34 -6.76
N ASP A 194 12.33 -33.36 -6.63
CA ASP A 194 13.15 -33.63 -5.43
C ASP A 194 14.35 -32.66 -5.29
N LEU A 195 14.22 -31.44 -5.83
CA LEU A 195 15.27 -30.43 -5.92
C LEU A 195 15.39 -29.68 -4.58
N LEU A 196 16.39 -30.03 -3.78
CA LEU A 196 16.57 -29.48 -2.42
C LEU A 196 17.07 -28.01 -2.40
N GLY A 197 17.49 -27.48 -3.56
CA GLY A 197 17.87 -26.09 -3.70
C GLY A 197 18.42 -25.75 -5.09
N THR A 198 18.41 -24.45 -5.40
CA THR A 198 19.00 -23.87 -6.60
C THR A 198 19.93 -22.73 -6.24
N ALA A 199 21.09 -22.67 -6.88
CA ALA A 199 21.94 -21.49 -6.86
C ALA A 199 22.01 -20.90 -8.27
N GLU A 200 21.85 -19.59 -8.38
CA GLU A 200 21.97 -18.81 -9.60
C GLU A 200 23.00 -17.71 -9.38
N ALA A 201 23.94 -17.54 -10.30
CA ALA A 201 24.81 -16.38 -10.35
C ALA A 201 24.86 -15.84 -11.78
N GLY A 202 24.93 -14.53 -11.94
CA GLY A 202 24.86 -13.93 -13.27
C GLY A 202 25.34 -12.50 -13.34
N LEU A 203 25.38 -11.97 -14.56
CA LEU A 203 25.60 -10.56 -14.88
C LEU A 203 24.29 -10.00 -15.40
N GLU A 204 23.81 -8.91 -14.80
CA GLU A 204 22.65 -8.15 -15.27
C GLU A 204 23.15 -6.78 -15.76
N PHE A 205 22.61 -6.32 -16.88
CA PHE A 205 22.57 -4.92 -17.30
C PHE A 205 21.14 -4.43 -17.07
N SER A 206 20.97 -3.22 -16.53
CA SER A 206 19.67 -2.58 -16.36
C SER A 206 19.74 -1.09 -16.68
N LYS A 207 18.68 -0.57 -17.28
CA LYS A 207 18.35 0.85 -17.29
C LYS A 207 17.01 1.04 -16.57
N THR A 208 16.94 1.98 -15.63
CA THR A 208 15.69 2.34 -14.95
C THR A 208 15.50 3.86 -14.98
N GLU A 209 14.30 4.31 -15.34
CA GLU A 209 13.86 5.70 -15.32
C GLU A 209 12.71 5.80 -14.32
N LYS A 210 12.79 6.71 -13.35
CA LYS A 210 11.76 6.92 -12.32
C LYS A 210 11.43 8.40 -12.17
N ILE A 211 10.14 8.71 -12.18
CA ILE A 211 9.60 10.03 -11.86
C ILE A 211 8.76 9.90 -10.58
N SER A 212 8.91 10.85 -9.66
CA SER A 212 8.12 10.95 -8.44
C SER A 212 7.70 12.39 -8.20
N ASP A 213 6.40 12.64 -8.08
CA ASP A 213 5.87 13.92 -7.61
C ASP A 213 5.28 13.73 -6.20
N GLU A 214 5.46 14.73 -5.36
CA GLU A 214 4.92 14.78 -4.01
C GLU A 214 4.39 16.18 -3.71
N LEU A 215 3.13 16.26 -3.29
CA LEU A 215 2.47 17.43 -2.74
C LEU A 215 2.10 17.10 -1.30
N SER A 216 2.63 17.86 -0.34
CA SER A 216 2.23 17.74 1.07
C SER A 216 1.84 19.09 1.66
N HIS A 217 0.89 19.08 2.58
CA HIS A 217 0.31 20.28 3.17
C HIS A 217 0.86 20.55 4.58
N VAL A 218 1.33 21.77 4.79
CA VAL A 218 1.83 22.26 6.08
C VAL A 218 0.74 23.08 6.76
N SER A 219 0.09 22.49 7.75
CA SER A 219 -0.87 23.19 8.61
C SER A 219 -0.21 24.32 9.39
N ASN A 220 -0.98 25.37 9.66
CA ASN A 220 -0.63 26.39 10.64
C ASN A 220 -0.49 25.77 12.03
N THR A 221 0.35 26.37 12.88
CA THR A 221 0.52 25.96 14.28
C THR A 221 0.21 27.12 15.20
N ILE A 222 -0.85 27.01 16.00
CA ILE A 222 -1.33 28.06 16.90
C ILE A 222 -1.19 27.54 18.33
N LYS A 223 -0.31 28.15 19.12
CA LYS A 223 0.05 27.70 20.46
C LYS A 223 -0.14 28.79 21.51
N GLY A 224 -0.79 28.48 22.62
CA GLY A 224 -0.73 29.37 23.76
C GLY A 224 -1.26 28.85 25.09
N SER A 225 -1.56 29.75 26.03
CA SER A 225 -2.28 29.38 27.25
C SER A 225 -3.78 29.37 26.99
N ASN A 226 -4.33 30.44 26.40
CA ASN A 226 -5.67 30.44 25.83
C ASN A 226 -5.64 30.88 24.36
N ILE A 227 -6.59 30.38 23.56
CA ILE A 227 -6.79 30.76 22.16
C ILE A 227 -8.25 31.15 21.96
N ASN A 228 -8.54 32.42 21.71
CA ASN A 228 -9.88 32.93 21.45
C ASN A 228 -9.98 33.43 20.01
N ILE A 229 -10.94 32.90 19.25
CA ILE A 229 -11.20 33.29 17.86
C ILE A 229 -12.67 33.66 17.74
N ASN A 230 -12.95 34.90 17.35
CA ASN A 230 -14.30 35.42 17.20
C ASN A 230 -14.48 36.03 15.80
N ALA A 231 -15.12 35.27 14.90
CA ALA A 231 -15.43 35.69 13.53
C ALA A 231 -16.92 36.04 13.40
N ASN A 232 -17.28 37.26 12.98
CA ASN A 232 -18.70 37.64 12.92
C ASN A 232 -19.51 36.81 11.90
N ASN A 233 -18.86 36.19 10.91
CA ASN A 233 -19.51 35.45 9.84
C ASN A 233 -18.99 34.02 9.63
N ALA A 234 -17.69 33.78 9.44
CA ALA A 234 -17.19 32.43 9.17
C ALA A 234 -15.78 32.18 9.72
N LEU A 235 -15.54 30.95 10.19
CA LEU A 235 -14.24 30.46 10.67
C LEU A 235 -13.92 29.12 10.00
N ASP A 236 -12.84 29.06 9.22
CA ASP A 236 -12.28 27.80 8.70
C ASP A 236 -11.01 27.43 9.47
N ILE A 237 -11.07 26.32 10.21
CA ILE A 237 -9.95 25.76 11.00
C ILE A 237 -9.20 24.64 10.28
N GLY A 238 -9.61 24.27 9.06
CA GLY A 238 -9.16 23.06 8.40
C GLY A 238 -7.65 22.95 8.16
N GLY A 239 -7.00 24.09 7.87
CA GLY A 239 -5.56 24.19 7.67
C GLY A 239 -4.76 24.50 8.93
N ALA A 240 -5.26 24.25 10.14
CA ALA A 240 -4.58 24.56 11.40
C ALA A 240 -4.55 23.41 12.41
N ASN A 241 -3.52 23.46 13.27
CA ASN A 241 -3.43 22.73 14.52
C ASN A 241 -3.37 23.74 15.68
N PHE A 242 -4.17 23.49 16.72
CA PHE A 242 -4.31 24.35 17.90
C PHE A 242 -3.87 23.59 19.15
N GLU A 243 -3.05 24.23 19.98
CA GLU A 243 -2.54 23.68 21.24
C GLU A 243 -2.58 24.77 22.32
N ALA A 244 -3.52 24.64 23.26
CA ALA A 244 -3.67 25.55 24.39
C ALA A 244 -3.44 24.83 25.72
N ASN A 245 -2.70 25.47 26.62
CA ASN A 245 -2.46 24.95 27.98
C ASN A 245 -3.73 24.96 28.85
N LYS A 246 -4.74 25.76 28.46
CA LYS A 246 -6.04 25.92 29.11
C LYS A 246 -7.15 25.88 28.06
N ASP A 247 -7.80 27.02 27.76
CA ASP A 247 -9.02 27.09 26.97
C ASP A 247 -8.79 27.39 25.48
N ILE A 248 -9.62 26.78 24.62
CA ILE A 248 -9.77 27.14 23.21
C ILE A 248 -11.22 27.54 22.97
N ASN A 249 -11.44 28.79 22.59
CA ASN A 249 -12.76 29.38 22.37
C ASN A 249 -12.92 29.77 20.90
N LEU A 250 -13.66 28.96 20.14
CA LEU A 250 -13.91 29.18 18.71
C LEU A 250 -15.37 29.62 18.52
N ARG A 251 -15.57 30.88 18.16
CA ARG A 251 -16.88 31.50 17.99
C ARG A 251 -17.00 32.09 16.60
N ALA A 252 -18.04 31.71 15.86
CA ALA A 252 -18.24 32.19 14.50
C ALA A 252 -19.71 32.34 14.11
N GLY A 253 -20.00 32.89 12.92
CA GLY A 253 -21.31 32.73 12.29
C GLY A 253 -21.54 31.28 11.84
N GLU A 254 -20.52 30.65 11.25
CA GLU A 254 -20.40 29.22 10.95
C GLU A 254 -18.94 28.76 11.19
N ILE A 255 -18.74 27.50 11.57
CA ILE A 255 -17.40 26.91 11.78
C ILE A 255 -17.23 25.72 10.84
N VAL A 256 -16.15 25.70 10.06
CA VAL A 256 -15.83 24.62 9.12
C VAL A 256 -14.38 24.14 9.26
N SER A 257 -14.12 22.92 8.81
CA SER A 257 -12.77 22.36 8.66
C SER A 257 -12.57 21.91 7.21
N THR A 258 -11.99 22.77 6.37
CA THR A 258 -11.64 22.41 4.99
C THR A 258 -10.53 21.35 4.96
N LYS A 259 -10.68 20.34 4.08
CA LYS A 259 -9.65 19.30 3.88
C LYS A 259 -8.65 19.69 2.80
N TYR A 260 -7.40 19.32 3.05
CA TYR A 260 -6.27 19.44 2.15
C TYR A 260 -5.75 18.03 1.88
N GLU A 261 -5.63 17.64 0.61
CA GLU A 261 -5.25 16.28 0.19
C GLU A 261 -3.76 16.25 -0.21
N ASP A 262 -2.96 15.54 0.58
CA ASP A 262 -1.57 15.22 0.23
C ASP A 262 -1.58 14.15 -0.86
N ILE A 263 -0.69 14.27 -1.85
CA ILE A 263 -0.67 13.41 -3.04
C ILE A 263 0.78 13.02 -3.34
N LYS A 264 1.00 11.73 -3.61
CA LYS A 264 2.28 11.21 -4.10
C LYS A 264 2.04 10.34 -5.33
N THR A 265 2.64 10.69 -6.46
CA THR A 265 2.63 9.91 -7.70
C THR A 265 4.02 9.37 -7.98
N GLN A 266 4.13 8.10 -8.38
CA GLN A 266 5.38 7.53 -8.86
C GLN A 266 5.13 6.77 -10.17
N SER A 267 6.03 6.96 -11.13
CA SER A 267 6.08 6.19 -12.37
C SER A 267 7.50 5.67 -12.55
N SER A 268 7.66 4.39 -12.85
CA SER A 268 8.95 3.74 -13.05
C SER A 268 8.89 2.90 -14.32
N THR A 269 9.91 3.01 -15.17
CA THR A 269 10.10 2.15 -16.35
C THR A 269 11.48 1.52 -16.27
N GLY A 270 11.55 0.20 -16.38
CA GLY A 270 12.78 -0.58 -16.29
C GLY A 270 13.00 -1.44 -17.52
N PHE A 271 14.23 -1.50 -18.00
CA PHE A 271 14.73 -2.38 -19.05
C PHE A 271 15.91 -3.18 -18.47
N GLY A 272 15.98 -4.48 -18.76
CA GLY A 272 17.12 -5.30 -18.35
C GLY A 272 17.53 -6.34 -19.39
N LEU A 273 18.81 -6.66 -19.42
CA LEU A 273 19.41 -7.79 -20.14
C LEU A 273 20.29 -8.54 -19.16
N TYR A 274 20.19 -9.87 -19.07
CA TYR A 274 20.99 -10.63 -18.11
C TYR A 274 21.50 -11.94 -18.69
N ILE A 275 22.63 -12.40 -18.17
CA ILE A 275 23.19 -13.73 -18.39
C ILE A 275 23.36 -14.36 -17.02
N LYS A 276 22.89 -15.60 -16.81
CA LYS A 276 23.06 -16.33 -15.54
C LYS A 276 23.37 -17.79 -15.75
N GLU A 277 24.09 -18.37 -14.80
CA GLU A 277 24.28 -19.80 -14.65
C GLU A 277 23.51 -20.26 -13.41
N ARG A 278 22.61 -21.24 -13.61
CA ARG A 278 21.88 -21.95 -12.56
C ARG A 278 22.48 -23.33 -12.37
N ILE A 279 22.70 -23.69 -11.10
CA ILE A 279 23.11 -25.03 -10.66
C ILE A 279 21.95 -25.64 -9.85
N GLU A 280 21.60 -26.87 -10.20
CA GLU A 280 20.53 -27.67 -9.59
C GLU A 280 21.13 -28.88 -8.87
N ALA A 281 20.74 -29.13 -7.61
CA ALA A 281 21.34 -30.16 -6.77
C ALA A 281 20.30 -31.10 -6.10
N THR A 282 20.41 -32.39 -6.36
CA THR A 282 19.48 -33.44 -5.89
C THR A 282 20.06 -34.27 -4.74
N SER A 283 20.64 -33.60 -3.72
CA SER A 283 21.28 -34.17 -2.51
C SER A 283 22.68 -34.83 -2.70
N PRO A 284 23.58 -34.89 -1.69
CA PRO A 284 23.55 -34.31 -0.34
C PRO A 284 24.71 -33.30 -0.10
N ILE A 285 24.67 -32.12 -0.71
CA ILE A 285 25.69 -31.04 -0.49
C ILE A 285 25.29 -30.11 0.69
N ALA A 286 24.35 -30.55 1.54
CA ALA A 286 23.86 -29.80 2.69
C ALA A 286 24.96 -29.44 3.72
N SER A 287 26.08 -30.16 3.72
CA SER A 287 27.21 -29.92 4.62
C SER A 287 27.95 -28.59 4.37
N ALA A 288 28.09 -28.15 3.11
CA ALA A 288 28.73 -26.86 2.79
C ALA A 288 27.81 -25.67 3.11
N ILE A 289 26.50 -25.85 2.90
CA ILE A 289 25.47 -24.82 3.12
C ILE A 289 25.10 -24.72 4.61
N ASN A 290 25.28 -25.80 5.38
CA ASN A 290 25.18 -25.74 6.85
C ASN A 290 26.19 -24.76 7.47
N GLN A 291 27.34 -24.46 6.85
CA GLN A 291 28.24 -23.42 7.37
C GLN A 291 27.70 -22.00 7.19
N SER A 292 27.04 -21.69 6.06
CA SER A 292 26.39 -20.37 5.91
C SER A 292 25.15 -20.25 6.81
N ALA A 293 24.40 -21.34 7.01
CA ALA A 293 23.29 -21.38 7.97
C ALA A 293 23.76 -21.29 9.44
N GLN A 294 24.88 -21.92 9.81
CA GLN A 294 25.47 -21.78 11.15
C GLN A 294 25.97 -20.36 11.42
N ASN A 295 26.54 -19.68 10.40
CA ASN A 295 26.92 -18.27 10.51
C ASN A 295 25.71 -17.32 10.62
N ALA A 296 24.58 -17.65 9.99
CA ALA A 296 23.31 -16.93 10.18
C ALA A 296 22.64 -17.24 11.53
N ALA A 297 22.87 -18.43 12.10
CA ALA A 297 22.39 -18.85 13.41
C ALA A 297 23.24 -18.34 14.58
N ALA A 298 24.36 -17.64 14.33
CA ALA A 298 25.25 -17.05 15.34
C ALA A 298 24.64 -15.83 16.08
N LYS A 299 23.30 -15.73 16.15
CA LYS A 299 22.55 -14.63 16.79
C LYS A 299 22.66 -14.59 18.33
N ASN A 300 23.40 -15.53 18.93
CA ASN A 300 23.65 -15.59 20.37
C ASN A 300 25.00 -14.99 20.82
N GLU A 301 25.90 -14.61 19.90
CA GLU A 301 27.19 -13.96 20.26
C GLU A 301 27.45 -12.66 19.49
N ASN A 302 26.48 -11.75 19.53
CA ASN A 302 26.59 -10.27 19.38
C ASN A 302 27.68 -9.67 18.45
N LEU A 303 27.95 -10.31 17.30
CA LEU A 303 28.89 -9.86 16.27
C LEU A 303 28.13 -9.63 14.96
N GLY A 304 28.21 -8.41 14.43
CA GLY A 304 27.44 -8.01 13.25
C GLY A 304 27.86 -8.77 11.99
N VAL A 305 26.94 -9.59 11.45
CA VAL A 305 27.14 -10.30 10.18
C VAL A 305 27.18 -9.29 9.03
N ASN A 306 28.35 -9.13 8.42
CA ASN A 306 28.49 -8.33 7.20
C ASN A 306 28.01 -9.18 6.00
N TYR A 307 26.78 -8.96 5.55
CA TYR A 307 26.15 -9.71 4.46
C TYR A 307 26.90 -9.62 3.13
N GLY A 308 27.69 -8.56 2.90
CA GLY A 308 28.59 -8.46 1.75
C GLY A 308 29.72 -9.50 1.78
N ILE A 309 30.16 -9.93 2.98
CA ILE A 309 31.14 -11.02 3.17
C ILE A 309 30.47 -12.39 2.97
N VAL A 310 29.22 -12.56 3.39
CA VAL A 310 28.48 -13.82 3.17
C VAL A 310 28.21 -14.04 1.67
N ALA A 311 27.80 -12.99 0.95
CA ALA A 311 27.65 -13.04 -0.50
C ALA A 311 29.00 -13.27 -1.22
N SER A 312 30.10 -12.62 -0.79
CA SER A 312 31.41 -12.85 -1.41
C SER A 312 32.08 -14.17 -1.02
N GLN A 313 31.67 -14.84 0.07
CA GLN A 313 32.04 -16.23 0.36
C GLN A 313 31.27 -17.23 -0.53
N ALA A 314 30.01 -16.93 -0.89
CA ALA A 314 29.33 -17.67 -1.95
C ALA A 314 30.06 -17.50 -3.30
N LEU A 315 30.48 -16.26 -3.65
CA LEU A 315 31.29 -16.00 -4.85
C LEU A 315 32.66 -16.70 -4.82
N ALA A 316 33.31 -16.80 -3.65
CA ALA A 316 34.60 -17.48 -3.50
C ALA A 316 34.49 -19.01 -3.67
N ASN A 317 33.39 -19.62 -3.21
CA ASN A 317 33.14 -21.04 -3.42
C ASN A 317 32.66 -21.35 -4.85
N THR A 318 31.99 -20.41 -5.53
CA THR A 318 31.67 -20.55 -6.97
C THR A 318 32.88 -20.31 -7.89
N ALA A 319 33.94 -19.63 -7.43
CA ALA A 319 35.18 -19.50 -8.20
C ALA A 319 35.84 -20.87 -8.47
N ASN A 320 35.70 -21.84 -7.56
CA ASN A 320 36.11 -23.23 -7.78
C ASN A 320 35.18 -23.99 -8.76
N ILE A 321 33.96 -23.50 -9.03
CA ILE A 321 33.03 -24.14 -9.97
C ILE A 321 33.38 -23.77 -11.42
N PHE A 322 33.92 -22.57 -11.64
CA PHE A 322 34.61 -22.23 -12.91
C PHE A 322 35.92 -23.01 -13.13
N SER A 323 36.42 -23.74 -12.11
CA SER A 323 37.65 -24.51 -12.20
C SER A 323 37.54 -25.91 -11.57
N ASN A 324 36.90 -26.81 -12.31
CA ASN A 324 37.29 -28.22 -12.41
C ASN A 324 37.05 -29.14 -11.18
N ASN A 325 35.81 -29.59 -10.97
CA ASN A 325 35.53 -31.04 -10.87
C ASN A 325 34.03 -31.42 -10.99
N LEU A 326 33.76 -32.60 -11.54
CA LEU A 326 32.43 -33.10 -11.89
C LEU A 326 31.87 -34.07 -10.84
N ILE A 327 30.71 -33.75 -10.26
CA ILE A 327 29.88 -34.68 -9.47
C ILE A 327 28.41 -34.41 -9.81
N ASN A 328 27.78 -35.25 -10.65
CA ASN A 328 26.35 -35.28 -11.01
C ASN A 328 25.57 -33.94 -10.87
N THR A 329 26.02 -32.89 -11.55
CA THR A 329 25.34 -31.57 -11.59
C THR A 329 24.84 -31.27 -12.99
N THR A 330 23.68 -30.59 -13.07
CA THR A 330 23.20 -29.95 -14.31
C THR A 330 23.53 -28.46 -14.24
N SER A 331 24.16 -27.93 -15.30
CA SER A 331 24.40 -26.48 -15.46
C SER A 331 23.45 -25.93 -16.53
N ASN A 332 22.82 -24.81 -16.20
CA ASN A 332 21.81 -24.12 -17.00
C ASN A 332 22.25 -22.66 -17.24
N GLN A 333 22.71 -22.32 -18.44
CA GLN A 333 23.16 -20.99 -18.84
C GLN A 333 22.05 -20.21 -19.55
N THR A 334 21.42 -19.25 -18.87
CA THR A 334 20.31 -18.43 -19.38
C THR A 334 20.77 -17.04 -19.85
N LEU A 335 20.41 -16.62 -21.07
CA LEU A 335 20.41 -15.23 -21.54
C LEU A 335 18.97 -14.72 -21.56
N GLY A 336 18.67 -13.59 -20.91
CA GLY A 336 17.32 -13.03 -20.82
C GLY A 336 17.22 -11.51 -20.97
N PHE A 337 16.00 -11.06 -21.21
CA PHE A 337 15.54 -9.69 -21.39
C PHE A 337 14.34 -9.44 -20.47
N LYS A 338 14.28 -8.26 -19.84
CA LYS A 338 13.21 -7.81 -18.96
C LYS A 338 12.74 -6.42 -19.36
N PHE A 339 11.43 -6.19 -19.26
CA PHE A 339 10.81 -4.87 -19.28
C PHE A 339 9.75 -4.78 -18.19
N ASN A 340 9.76 -3.70 -17.41
CA ASN A 340 8.78 -3.43 -16.36
C ASN A 340 8.28 -1.99 -16.48
N GLN A 341 7.00 -1.77 -16.20
CA GLN A 341 6.42 -0.45 -16.00
C GLN A 341 5.52 -0.49 -14.76
N ASP A 342 5.82 0.36 -13.80
CA ASP A 342 5.07 0.52 -12.55
C ASP A 342 4.54 1.94 -12.43
N LYS A 343 3.29 2.07 -11.98
CA LYS A 343 2.69 3.35 -11.59
C LYS A 343 2.00 3.20 -10.25
N SER A 344 2.16 4.19 -9.38
CA SER A 344 1.39 4.30 -8.14
C SER A 344 0.97 5.74 -7.88
N GLN A 345 -0.17 5.89 -7.22
CA GLN A 345 -0.67 7.15 -6.71
C GLN A 345 -1.33 6.89 -5.36
N SER A 346 -0.84 7.57 -4.32
CA SER A 346 -1.47 7.61 -3.00
C SER A 346 -1.93 9.03 -2.68
N SER A 347 -3.06 9.16 -1.99
CA SER A 347 -3.52 10.43 -1.46
C SER A 347 -4.12 10.31 -0.06
N SER A 348 -4.04 11.37 0.74
CA SER A 348 -4.58 11.42 2.09
C SER A 348 -5.02 12.83 2.47
N GLU A 349 -6.25 12.97 2.97
CA GLU A 349 -6.73 14.20 3.58
C GLU A 349 -6.03 14.47 4.91
N ASN A 350 -5.79 15.75 5.21
CA ASN A 350 -5.18 16.19 6.45
C ASN A 350 -6.12 16.04 7.66
N ILE A 351 -5.55 15.79 8.85
CA ILE A 351 -6.30 15.80 10.12
C ILE A 351 -5.93 17.05 10.91
N SER A 352 -6.94 17.86 11.23
CA SER A 352 -6.78 19.10 12.00
C SER A 352 -6.82 18.77 13.50
N LYS A 353 -5.78 19.15 14.26
CA LYS A 353 -5.64 18.79 15.68
C LYS A 353 -6.00 19.94 16.60
N ILE A 354 -6.77 19.67 17.65
CA ILE A 354 -7.20 20.66 18.63
C ILE A 354 -6.97 20.09 20.04
N ASN A 355 -5.96 20.59 20.74
CA ASN A 355 -5.65 20.18 22.12
C ASN A 355 -5.86 21.37 23.05
N ALA A 356 -6.87 21.31 23.91
CA ALA A 356 -7.06 22.23 25.04
C ALA A 356 -6.67 21.51 26.34
N GLY A 357 -6.06 22.21 27.29
CA GLY A 357 -5.81 21.66 28.63
C GLY A 357 -7.08 21.59 29.48
N ASP A 358 -7.92 22.63 29.38
CA ASP A 358 -9.15 22.80 30.14
C ASP A 358 -10.38 22.61 29.21
N ASN A 359 -10.91 23.69 28.62
CA ASN A 359 -12.14 23.62 27.83
C ASN A 359 -11.90 23.90 26.34
N LEU A 360 -12.56 23.13 25.48
CA LEU A 360 -12.72 23.43 24.07
C LEU A 360 -14.19 23.81 23.82
N ASN A 361 -14.42 25.07 23.48
CA ASN A 361 -15.75 25.62 23.23
C ASN A 361 -15.88 25.99 21.74
N LEU A 362 -16.88 25.41 21.05
CA LEU A 362 -17.23 25.76 19.67
C LEU A 362 -18.66 26.34 19.64
N GLU A 363 -18.79 27.62 19.31
CA GLU A 363 -20.09 28.32 19.20
C GLU A 363 -20.31 28.83 17.77
N SER A 364 -21.31 28.27 17.08
CA SER A 364 -21.84 28.84 15.84
C SER A 364 -23.08 29.69 16.16
N THR A 365 -23.04 30.95 15.72
CA THR A 365 -24.03 31.99 16.05
C THR A 365 -25.09 32.19 14.97
N LYS A 366 -24.91 31.64 13.76
CA LYS A 366 -25.85 31.77 12.63
C LYS A 366 -26.14 30.44 11.92
N GLY A 367 -25.15 29.57 11.78
CA GLY A 367 -25.20 28.39 10.91
C GLY A 367 -24.71 27.11 11.60
N SER A 368 -24.07 26.23 10.83
CA SER A 368 -23.64 24.90 11.29
C SER A 368 -22.16 24.88 11.76
N ILE A 369 -21.78 23.79 12.43
CA ILE A 369 -20.40 23.43 12.74
C ILE A 369 -20.08 22.14 11.97
N VAL A 370 -19.13 22.19 11.03
CA VAL A 370 -18.78 21.06 10.15
C VAL A 370 -17.30 20.70 10.29
N LEU A 371 -17.04 19.62 11.02
CA LEU A 371 -15.70 19.14 11.35
C LEU A 371 -15.35 17.91 10.51
N ASN A 372 -14.74 18.14 9.35
CA ASN A 372 -14.14 17.09 8.54
C ASN A 372 -12.75 16.75 9.10
N GLY A 373 -12.44 15.47 9.31
CA GLY A 373 -11.13 14.98 9.73
C GLY A 373 -10.49 15.79 10.86
N VAL A 374 -11.11 15.77 12.05
CA VAL A 374 -10.64 16.50 13.24
C VAL A 374 -10.29 15.53 14.35
N GLU A 375 -9.17 15.77 15.04
CA GLU A 375 -8.81 15.11 16.31
C GLU A 375 -8.79 16.18 17.42
N ALA A 376 -9.80 16.16 18.29
CA ALA A 376 -9.94 17.10 19.41
C ALA A 376 -9.77 16.40 20.77
N LYS A 377 -9.05 17.05 21.68
CA LYS A 377 -8.80 16.63 23.06
C LYS A 377 -8.95 17.82 24.00
N ALA A 378 -9.71 17.65 25.08
CA ALA A 378 -9.86 18.63 26.16
C ALA A 378 -10.19 17.94 27.50
N ASN A 379 -10.21 18.67 28.62
CA ASN A 379 -10.92 18.19 29.81
C ASN A 379 -12.44 18.28 29.60
N SER A 380 -12.96 19.37 29.02
CA SER A 380 -14.37 19.44 28.58
C SER A 380 -14.51 19.94 27.14
N ILE A 381 -15.40 19.33 26.36
CA ILE A 381 -15.78 19.84 25.02
C ILE A 381 -17.23 20.30 25.06
N ASN A 382 -17.46 21.58 24.74
CA ASN A 382 -18.79 22.16 24.58
C ASN A 382 -19.01 22.60 23.13
N ILE A 383 -20.08 22.14 22.51
CA ILE A 383 -20.46 22.50 21.13
C ILE A 383 -21.87 23.08 21.17
N GLU A 384 -22.03 24.30 20.67
CA GLU A 384 -23.33 24.94 20.45
C GLU A 384 -23.45 25.40 19.00
N ALA A 385 -24.41 24.86 18.25
CA ALA A 385 -24.71 25.29 16.88
C ALA A 385 -26.15 25.79 16.75
N LYS A 386 -26.36 26.92 16.05
CA LYS A 386 -27.73 27.36 15.71
C LYS A 386 -28.40 26.46 14.68
N ASP A 387 -27.62 25.88 13.76
CA ASP A 387 -28.08 24.82 12.86
C ASP A 387 -27.53 23.45 13.29
N ASN A 388 -26.72 22.80 12.46
CA ASN A 388 -26.30 21.42 12.62
C ASN A 388 -24.90 21.31 13.21
N VAL A 389 -24.57 20.14 13.76
CA VAL A 389 -23.18 19.69 13.97
C VAL A 389 -22.94 18.47 13.09
N ILE A 390 -21.88 18.48 12.28
CA ILE A 390 -21.54 17.39 11.37
C ILE A 390 -20.07 17.03 11.59
N LEU A 391 -19.80 15.77 11.96
CA LEU A 391 -18.46 15.21 12.10
C LEU A 391 -18.25 14.20 10.97
N ASN A 392 -17.24 14.42 10.11
CA ASN A 392 -16.93 13.53 8.99
C ASN A 392 -15.50 12.98 9.12
N ALA A 393 -15.28 11.71 8.74
CA ALA A 393 -13.95 11.11 8.63
C ALA A 393 -13.02 11.89 7.68
N ALA A 394 -11.71 11.71 7.86
CA ALA A 394 -10.71 11.98 6.82
C ALA A 394 -10.58 10.77 5.90
N LYS A 395 -10.30 11.01 4.61
CA LYS A 395 -10.19 9.98 3.58
C LYS A 395 -8.76 9.79 3.08
N SER A 396 -8.37 8.56 2.83
CA SER A 396 -7.16 8.23 2.04
C SER A 396 -7.49 7.27 0.90
N LYS A 397 -6.63 7.27 -0.12
CA LYS A 397 -6.76 6.41 -1.31
C LYS A 397 -5.38 5.92 -1.75
N ASN A 398 -5.27 4.65 -2.10
CA ASN A 398 -4.09 4.12 -2.78
C ASN A 398 -4.51 3.53 -4.13
N SER A 399 -3.69 3.72 -5.16
CA SER A 399 -3.85 3.03 -6.43
C SER A 399 -2.49 2.65 -6.99
N SER A 400 -2.43 1.49 -7.63
CA SER A 400 -1.23 1.02 -8.30
C SER A 400 -1.57 0.21 -9.53
N SER A 401 -0.65 0.21 -10.50
CA SER A 401 -0.69 -0.69 -11.64
C SER A 401 0.72 -1.05 -12.07
N SER A 402 0.96 -2.33 -12.34
CA SER A 402 2.22 -2.81 -12.89
C SER A 402 2.00 -3.59 -14.18
N SER A 403 3.01 -3.57 -15.05
CA SER A 403 3.08 -4.35 -16.28
C SER A 403 4.50 -4.88 -16.43
N SER A 404 4.66 -6.17 -16.71
CA SER A 404 5.97 -6.78 -16.93
C SER A 404 5.99 -7.71 -18.14
N LEU A 405 7.15 -7.81 -18.77
CA LEU A 405 7.49 -8.74 -19.85
C LEU A 405 8.92 -9.25 -19.60
N GLU A 406 9.11 -10.56 -19.59
CA GLU A 406 10.44 -11.18 -19.53
C GLU A 406 10.55 -12.25 -20.62
N ILE A 407 11.68 -12.35 -21.29
CA ILE A 407 11.97 -13.36 -22.33
C ILE A 407 13.39 -13.86 -22.12
N ALA A 408 13.64 -15.17 -22.14
CA ALA A 408 15.00 -15.70 -22.06
C ALA A 408 15.18 -17.01 -22.85
N ALA A 409 16.43 -17.42 -23.02
CA ALA A 409 16.82 -18.71 -23.57
C ALA A 409 17.95 -19.32 -22.71
N THR A 410 17.81 -20.60 -22.38
CA THR A 410 18.71 -21.33 -21.47
C THR A 410 19.36 -22.49 -22.21
N ASN A 411 20.69 -22.58 -22.21
CA ASN A 411 21.40 -23.78 -22.61
C ASN A 411 21.61 -24.70 -21.40
N LYS A 412 21.25 -25.97 -21.54
CA LYS A 412 21.24 -26.98 -20.49
C LYS A 412 22.23 -28.08 -20.81
N GLN A 413 23.20 -28.26 -19.92
CA GLN A 413 24.21 -29.31 -20.00
C GLN A 413 24.00 -30.29 -18.84
N THR A 414 23.66 -31.53 -19.18
CA THR A 414 23.48 -32.62 -18.20
C THR A 414 24.51 -33.70 -18.46
N ALA A 415 25.29 -34.04 -17.43
CA ALA A 415 26.24 -35.16 -17.44
C ALA A 415 25.82 -36.21 -16.41
N GLY A 416 25.61 -37.46 -16.85
CA GLY A 416 25.18 -38.55 -15.98
C GLY A 416 25.70 -39.92 -16.42
N TYR A 417 26.00 -40.78 -15.46
CA TYR A 417 26.33 -42.18 -15.68
C TYR A 417 25.09 -43.06 -15.45
N HIS A 418 24.63 -43.75 -16.50
CA HIS A 418 23.59 -44.78 -16.35
C HIS A 418 24.24 -46.13 -16.04
N ALA A 419 23.72 -46.85 -15.04
CA ALA A 419 24.26 -48.12 -14.56
C ALA A 419 24.10 -49.32 -15.52
N VAL A 420 23.67 -49.09 -16.76
CA VAL A 420 23.45 -50.12 -17.79
C VAL A 420 24.14 -49.79 -19.12
N ASP A 421 24.22 -48.51 -19.53
CA ASP A 421 24.78 -48.08 -20.83
C ASP A 421 25.93 -47.05 -20.76
N GLY A 422 26.40 -46.66 -19.57
CA GLY A 422 27.55 -45.76 -19.42
C GLY A 422 27.20 -44.26 -19.47
N GLY A 423 28.23 -43.43 -19.63
CA GLY A 423 28.14 -41.97 -19.49
C GLY A 423 27.48 -41.28 -20.68
N THR A 424 26.47 -40.46 -20.42
CA THR A 424 25.79 -39.62 -21.42
C THR A 424 25.97 -38.13 -21.10
N VAL A 425 26.36 -37.35 -22.11
CA VAL A 425 26.30 -35.88 -22.10
C VAL A 425 25.10 -35.46 -22.95
N GLY A 426 24.16 -34.73 -22.36
CA GLY A 426 22.99 -34.19 -23.05
C GLY A 426 23.06 -32.66 -23.13
N GLU A 427 22.94 -32.13 -24.34
CA GLU A 427 22.78 -30.70 -24.62
C GLU A 427 21.33 -30.40 -25.01
N GLY A 428 20.74 -29.37 -24.39
CA GLY A 428 19.39 -28.90 -24.71
C GLY A 428 19.24 -27.39 -24.57
N ILE A 429 18.23 -26.83 -25.24
CA ILE A 429 17.91 -25.40 -25.22
C ILE A 429 16.49 -25.23 -24.69
N GLU A 430 16.30 -24.38 -23.69
CA GLU A 430 15.02 -24.05 -23.05
C GLU A 430 14.72 -22.53 -23.17
N GLY A 431 13.81 -22.15 -24.06
CA GLY A 431 13.27 -20.79 -24.12
C GLY A 431 12.22 -20.54 -23.04
N PHE A 432 12.10 -19.31 -22.54
CA PHE A 432 10.91 -18.84 -21.84
C PHE A 432 10.47 -17.43 -22.24
N ALA A 433 9.19 -17.14 -22.07
CA ALA A 433 8.60 -15.81 -22.09
C ALA A 433 7.53 -15.72 -20.99
N SER A 434 7.46 -14.60 -20.26
CA SER A 434 6.40 -14.33 -19.30
C SER A 434 5.90 -12.90 -19.45
N ALA A 435 4.63 -12.67 -19.17
CA ALA A 435 4.02 -11.36 -19.13
C ALA A 435 3.10 -11.27 -17.91
N SER A 436 3.00 -10.10 -17.28
CA SER A 436 2.00 -9.87 -16.24
C SER A 436 1.45 -8.46 -16.24
N TYR A 437 0.21 -8.32 -15.78
CA TYR A 437 -0.45 -7.06 -15.53
C TYR A 437 -1.10 -7.12 -14.15
N SER A 438 -0.99 -6.08 -13.35
CA SER A 438 -1.78 -5.95 -12.13
C SER A 438 -2.31 -4.54 -11.93
N LYS A 439 -3.43 -4.42 -11.22
CA LYS A 439 -4.01 -3.16 -10.78
C LYS A 439 -4.63 -3.33 -9.40
N SER A 440 -4.36 -2.42 -8.49
CA SER A 440 -5.00 -2.34 -7.16
C SER A 440 -5.52 -0.93 -6.92
N ASN A 441 -6.66 -0.83 -6.22
CA ASN A 441 -7.26 0.43 -5.79
C ASN A 441 -7.84 0.22 -4.39
N GLU A 442 -7.58 1.16 -3.49
CA GLU A 442 -7.96 1.13 -2.09
C GLU A 442 -8.51 2.49 -1.68
N THR A 443 -9.46 2.50 -0.76
CA THR A 443 -9.96 3.70 -0.07
C THR A 443 -10.17 3.35 1.39
N GLN A 444 -9.62 4.17 2.29
CA GLN A 444 -9.78 4.03 3.73
C GLN A 444 -10.34 5.32 4.34
N PHE A 445 -11.06 5.19 5.46
CA PHE A 445 -11.60 6.28 6.25
C PHE A 445 -11.02 6.28 7.66
N THR A 446 -10.50 7.43 8.09
CA THR A 446 -10.01 7.65 9.46
C THR A 446 -11.00 8.54 10.19
N ASN A 447 -11.64 8.01 11.23
CA ASN A 447 -12.74 8.70 11.91
C ASN A 447 -12.30 10.04 12.52
N ALA A 448 -13.18 11.05 12.49
CA ALA A 448 -13.03 12.22 13.34
C ALA A 448 -13.20 11.82 14.81
N ASN A 449 -12.44 12.41 15.72
CA ASN A 449 -12.35 11.98 17.11
C ASN A 449 -12.47 13.17 18.06
N LEU A 450 -13.51 13.21 18.89
CA LEU A 450 -13.67 14.18 19.99
C LEU A 450 -13.50 13.43 21.33
N ASN A 451 -12.43 13.72 22.07
CA ASN A 451 -12.13 13.05 23.34
C ASN A 451 -12.10 14.06 24.49
N ALA A 452 -12.84 13.81 25.57
CA ALA A 452 -12.79 14.63 26.76
C ALA A 452 -13.10 13.86 28.05
N ASN A 453 -13.06 14.54 29.20
CA ASN A 453 -13.70 14.02 30.41
C ASN A 453 -15.22 14.14 30.28
N ASN A 454 -15.73 15.33 29.96
CA ASN A 454 -17.16 15.57 29.72
C ASN A 454 -17.38 16.19 28.33
N ILE A 455 -18.47 15.79 27.66
CA ILE A 455 -18.84 16.34 26.35
C ILE A 455 -20.30 16.80 26.36
N ASN A 456 -20.56 18.01 25.90
CA ASN A 456 -21.89 18.62 25.82
C ASN A 456 -22.13 19.16 24.41
N ILE A 457 -23.15 18.66 23.71
CA ILE A 457 -23.45 19.00 22.32
C ILE A 457 -24.90 19.48 22.24
N ASN A 458 -25.09 20.73 21.81
CA ASN A 458 -26.37 21.39 21.65
C ASN A 458 -26.54 21.90 20.23
N THR A 459 -27.60 21.49 19.53
CA THR A 459 -27.86 21.87 18.14
C THR A 459 -29.29 22.36 17.96
N GLY A 460 -29.48 23.44 17.19
CA GLY A 460 -30.82 23.90 16.79
C GLY A 460 -31.45 23.05 15.69
N LYS A 461 -30.63 22.28 14.96
CA LYS A 461 -31.01 21.26 13.98
C LYS A 461 -30.25 19.96 14.29
N ASP A 462 -29.70 19.27 13.30
CA ASP A 462 -29.28 17.87 13.42
C ASP A 462 -27.84 17.68 13.92
N PHE A 463 -27.55 16.50 14.48
CA PHE A 463 -26.20 16.06 14.82
C PHE A 463 -25.86 14.76 14.09
N THR A 464 -24.84 14.81 13.22
CA THR A 464 -24.47 13.69 12.33
C THR A 464 -23.01 13.29 12.52
N LEU A 465 -22.75 11.99 12.67
CA LEU A 465 -21.43 11.36 12.75
C LEU A 465 -21.23 10.43 11.53
N ASN A 466 -20.47 10.86 10.52
CA ASN A 466 -20.15 10.06 9.34
C ASN A 466 -18.68 9.61 9.39
N GLY A 467 -18.42 8.44 9.99
CA GLY A 467 -17.08 8.04 10.39
C GLY A 467 -16.54 8.98 11.47
N ALA A 468 -17.17 8.97 12.64
CA ALA A 468 -16.76 9.82 13.76
C ALA A 468 -17.05 9.20 15.12
N ASN A 469 -16.19 9.51 16.09
CA ASN A 469 -16.26 9.04 17.45
C ASN A 469 -16.26 10.21 18.44
N VAL A 470 -17.24 10.19 19.35
CA VAL A 470 -17.33 11.10 20.49
C VAL A 470 -17.12 10.29 21.75
N LYS A 471 -16.13 10.64 22.58
CA LYS A 471 -15.71 9.87 23.73
C LYS A 471 -15.53 10.74 24.96
N ALA A 472 -16.47 10.65 25.89
CA ALA A 472 -16.37 11.19 27.23
C ALA A 472 -15.78 10.11 28.17
N SER A 473 -14.80 10.46 29.00
CA SER A 473 -14.30 9.57 30.06
C SER A 473 -15.25 9.51 31.25
N ASN A 474 -16.14 10.49 31.38
CA ASN A 474 -17.22 10.56 32.35
C ASN A 474 -18.58 10.68 31.63
N ASP A 475 -19.12 11.88 31.43
CA ASP A 475 -20.50 12.06 30.94
C ASP A 475 -20.59 12.70 29.54
N ALA A 476 -21.55 12.25 28.74
CA ALA A 476 -21.92 12.84 27.45
C ALA A 476 -23.38 13.34 27.50
N ILE A 477 -23.59 14.61 27.17
CA ILE A 477 -24.90 15.28 27.17
C ILE A 477 -25.21 15.76 25.75
N LEU A 478 -26.38 15.38 25.23
CA LEU A 478 -26.80 15.64 23.85
C LEU A 478 -28.19 16.29 23.82
N ASN A 479 -28.33 17.54 23.36
CA ASN A 479 -29.62 18.17 23.12
C ASN A 479 -29.70 18.60 21.64
N VAL A 480 -30.31 17.76 20.80
CA VAL A 480 -30.17 17.82 19.34
C VAL A 480 -31.50 17.65 18.61
N GLY A 481 -31.52 17.94 17.31
CA GLY A 481 -32.62 17.64 16.39
C GLY A 481 -32.72 16.15 16.11
N ASN A 482 -32.43 15.71 14.89
CA ASN A 482 -32.13 14.31 14.61
C ASN A 482 -30.69 13.97 15.08
N LEU A 483 -30.46 12.70 15.46
CA LEU A 483 -29.13 12.15 15.73
C LEU A 483 -28.85 11.01 14.73
N GLU A 484 -27.80 11.17 13.93
CA GLU A 484 -27.37 10.18 12.93
C GLU A 484 -25.96 9.68 13.23
N VAL A 485 -25.79 8.36 13.31
CA VAL A 485 -24.49 7.71 13.58
C VAL A 485 -24.21 6.67 12.52
N ASN A 486 -23.39 7.05 11.54
CA ASN A 486 -23.14 6.30 10.31
C ASN A 486 -21.68 5.84 10.28
N SER A 487 -21.46 4.53 10.34
CA SER A 487 -20.14 3.93 10.14
C SER A 487 -19.79 3.86 8.66
N LEU A 488 -18.53 4.19 8.33
CA LEU A 488 -18.03 4.14 6.96
C LEU A 488 -17.27 2.85 6.71
N ALA A 489 -17.36 2.34 5.47
CA ALA A 489 -16.66 1.13 5.05
C ALA A 489 -15.49 1.47 4.13
N ASP A 490 -14.32 0.94 4.46
CA ASP A 490 -13.13 0.90 3.63
C ASP A 490 -13.32 -0.09 2.48
N SER A 491 -12.62 0.10 1.37
CA SER A 491 -12.71 -0.78 0.20
C SER A 491 -11.36 -1.04 -0.45
N LEU A 492 -11.18 -2.27 -0.96
CA LEU A 492 -10.01 -2.71 -1.70
C LEU A 492 -10.44 -3.56 -2.90
N ASN A 493 -10.01 -3.19 -4.11
CA ASN A 493 -10.23 -3.95 -5.34
C ASN A 493 -8.90 -4.15 -6.07
N SER A 494 -8.48 -5.41 -6.19
CA SER A 494 -7.21 -5.83 -6.81
C SER A 494 -7.45 -6.89 -7.88
N GLN A 495 -6.76 -6.78 -9.01
CA GLN A 495 -6.82 -7.71 -10.14
C GLN A 495 -5.42 -7.90 -10.72
N LYS A 496 -5.06 -9.15 -11.03
CA LYS A 496 -3.79 -9.53 -11.62
C LYS A 496 -3.98 -10.64 -12.65
N TYR A 497 -3.28 -10.51 -13.76
CA TYR A 497 -3.20 -11.48 -14.84
C TYR A 497 -1.73 -11.80 -15.11
N SER A 498 -1.43 -13.05 -15.42
CA SER A 498 -0.11 -13.48 -15.86
C SER A 498 -0.19 -14.52 -16.97
N ALA A 499 0.83 -14.54 -17.82
CA ALA A 499 1.07 -15.55 -18.83
C ALA A 499 2.53 -15.99 -18.76
N LEU A 500 2.80 -17.25 -19.07
CA LEU A 500 4.10 -17.88 -19.09
C LEU A 500 4.15 -18.85 -20.27
N LEU A 501 5.28 -18.95 -20.95
CA LEU A 501 5.52 -19.91 -22.01
C LEU A 501 6.96 -20.36 -21.88
N ASN A 502 7.18 -21.66 -21.68
CA ASN A 502 8.50 -22.29 -21.68
C ASN A 502 8.54 -23.31 -22.84
N ALA A 503 9.69 -23.50 -23.46
CA ALA A 503 9.88 -24.49 -24.53
C ALA A 503 11.32 -25.02 -24.52
N SER A 504 11.49 -26.27 -24.08
CA SER A 504 12.75 -27.01 -24.09
C SER A 504 12.83 -28.00 -25.27
N GLY A 505 14.05 -28.26 -25.73
CA GLY A 505 14.33 -29.29 -26.73
C GLY A 505 15.79 -29.73 -26.68
N THR A 506 16.08 -30.96 -27.09
CA THR A 506 17.44 -31.49 -27.19
C THR A 506 17.99 -31.30 -28.61
N GLY A 507 19.15 -30.65 -28.72
CA GLY A 507 19.79 -30.34 -30.02
C GLY A 507 20.67 -29.09 -29.98
N GLY A 508 21.95 -29.25 -30.32
CA GLY A 508 22.93 -28.15 -30.41
C GLY A 508 22.79 -27.30 -31.68
N LEU A 509 23.25 -26.05 -31.61
CA LEU A 509 23.21 -25.09 -32.72
C LEU A 509 24.27 -25.43 -33.79
N SER A 510 23.84 -25.93 -34.95
CA SER A 510 24.68 -25.99 -36.15
C SER A 510 23.92 -25.54 -37.39
N SER A 511 24.62 -24.85 -38.31
CA SER A 511 23.99 -24.04 -39.36
C SER A 511 23.35 -24.82 -40.52
N ASN A 512 23.11 -26.14 -40.42
CA ASN A 512 22.72 -26.93 -41.60
C ASN A 512 21.95 -28.26 -41.37
N HIS A 513 21.27 -28.48 -40.24
CA HIS A 513 20.44 -29.70 -40.06
C HIS A 513 19.02 -29.43 -39.53
N LEU A 514 18.07 -30.18 -40.09
CA LEU A 514 16.68 -30.26 -39.62
C LEU A 514 16.61 -31.10 -38.34
N VAL A 515 15.99 -30.56 -37.29
CA VAL A 515 15.96 -31.16 -35.95
C VAL A 515 15.11 -32.42 -35.89
N THR A 516 15.71 -33.53 -35.44
CA THR A 516 15.00 -34.72 -34.94
C THR A 516 15.27 -34.85 -33.43
N GLY A 517 14.47 -34.17 -32.61
CA GLY A 517 14.68 -34.07 -31.17
C GLY A 517 13.36 -33.89 -30.41
N SER A 518 13.36 -34.24 -29.14
CA SER A 518 12.16 -34.20 -28.31
C SER A 518 11.90 -32.80 -27.78
N VAL A 519 11.00 -32.06 -28.43
CA VAL A 519 10.46 -30.80 -27.90
C VAL A 519 9.56 -31.09 -26.70
N SER A 520 9.74 -30.35 -25.60
CA SER A 520 8.81 -30.27 -24.48
C SER A 520 8.56 -28.83 -24.05
N GLY A 521 7.33 -28.37 -23.97
CA GLY A 521 7.02 -26.98 -23.57
C GLY A 521 6.00 -26.91 -22.44
N THR A 522 6.01 -25.79 -21.70
CA THR A 522 5.08 -25.49 -20.61
C THR A 522 4.39 -24.14 -20.85
N LEU A 523 3.09 -24.14 -21.14
CA LEU A 523 2.26 -22.93 -21.21
C LEU A 523 1.60 -22.69 -19.85
N GLY A 524 1.72 -21.48 -19.30
CA GLY A 524 1.08 -21.07 -18.05
C GLY A 524 0.19 -19.84 -18.23
N ILE A 525 -0.94 -19.80 -17.54
CA ILE A 525 -1.76 -18.60 -17.37
C ILE A 525 -2.19 -18.49 -15.90
N GLY A 526 -2.23 -17.27 -15.37
CA GLY A 526 -2.62 -16.98 -14.00
C GLY A 526 -3.59 -15.83 -13.91
N TYR A 527 -4.50 -15.92 -12.95
CA TYR A 527 -5.49 -14.91 -12.62
C TYR A 527 -5.61 -14.82 -11.10
N ALA A 528 -5.63 -13.60 -10.57
CA ALA A 528 -5.97 -13.32 -9.18
C ALA A 528 -6.89 -12.10 -9.12
N LYS A 529 -7.94 -12.18 -8.30
CA LYS A 529 -8.81 -11.05 -7.96
C LYS A 529 -9.10 -11.05 -6.47
N THR A 530 -9.10 -9.87 -5.87
CA THR A 530 -9.57 -9.63 -4.49
C THR A 530 -10.49 -8.43 -4.49
N ASP A 531 -11.62 -8.54 -3.79
CA ASP A 531 -12.68 -7.53 -3.70
C ASP A 531 -13.17 -7.52 -2.24
N LYS A 532 -12.94 -6.42 -1.53
CA LYS A 532 -13.12 -6.36 -0.08
C LYS A 532 -13.78 -5.04 0.34
N THR A 533 -14.71 -5.13 1.28
CA THR A 533 -15.35 -3.98 1.95
C THR A 533 -15.45 -4.27 3.45
N THR A 534 -14.88 -3.41 4.29
CA THR A 534 -14.78 -3.62 5.75
C THR A 534 -14.93 -2.32 6.53
N VAL A 535 -15.58 -2.35 7.69
CA VAL A 535 -15.60 -1.22 8.63
C VAL A 535 -14.44 -1.40 9.62
N THR A 536 -13.37 -0.62 9.50
CA THR A 536 -12.21 -0.72 10.42
C THR A 536 -12.51 -0.11 11.79
N THR A 537 -13.30 0.96 11.86
CA THR A 537 -13.72 1.60 13.11
C THR A 537 -15.17 2.10 13.00
N GLN A 538 -16.07 1.61 13.85
CA GLN A 538 -17.45 2.10 13.88
C GLN A 538 -17.56 3.54 14.41
N SER A 539 -18.49 4.31 13.86
CA SER A 539 -18.93 5.58 14.42
C SER A 539 -19.70 5.37 15.72
N GLY A 540 -19.57 6.31 16.65
CA GLY A 540 -20.33 6.19 17.90
C GLY A 540 -20.09 7.28 18.93
N ILE A 541 -20.98 7.28 19.92
CA ILE A 541 -20.88 8.10 21.12
C ILE A 541 -20.62 7.16 22.30
N SER A 542 -19.58 7.45 23.07
CA SER A 542 -19.16 6.65 24.21
C SER A 542 -18.94 7.51 25.45
N ALA A 543 -19.32 7.01 26.61
CA ALA A 543 -19.19 7.64 27.92
C ALA A 543 -18.72 6.62 28.97
N GLY A 544 -17.80 6.99 29.85
CA GLY A 544 -17.42 6.12 30.97
C GLY A 544 -18.54 5.96 32.00
N ASN A 545 -19.32 7.02 32.24
CA ASN A 545 -20.45 7.02 33.16
C ASN A 545 -21.81 7.05 32.45
N GLU A 546 -22.28 8.19 31.93
CA GLU A 546 -23.63 8.28 31.35
C GLU A 546 -23.70 9.00 29.99
N ILE A 547 -24.60 8.52 29.12
CA ILE A 547 -25.08 9.26 27.94
C ILE A 547 -26.52 9.72 28.23
N ASN A 548 -26.75 11.03 28.29
CA ASN A 548 -28.03 11.63 28.65
C ASN A 548 -28.44 12.73 27.66
N GLY A 549 -29.72 13.09 27.65
CA GLY A 549 -30.23 14.26 26.93
C GLY A 549 -31.47 13.99 26.09
N HIS A 550 -31.69 14.79 25.05
CA HIS A 550 -32.91 14.81 24.25
C HIS A 550 -32.62 14.99 22.75
N VAL A 551 -33.13 14.04 21.96
CA VAL A 551 -33.21 14.06 20.50
C VAL A 551 -34.64 14.46 20.13
N ASN A 552 -34.84 15.71 19.70
CA ASN A 552 -36.15 16.25 19.33
C ASN A 552 -36.71 15.63 18.03
N GLY A 553 -35.86 14.95 17.27
CA GLY A 553 -36.17 14.25 16.02
C GLY A 553 -35.98 12.74 16.13
N ASN A 554 -35.51 12.13 15.04
CA ASN A 554 -35.24 10.70 14.96
C ASN A 554 -33.82 10.37 15.44
N LEU A 555 -33.64 9.14 15.93
CA LEU A 555 -32.34 8.53 16.17
C LEU A 555 -32.10 7.47 15.09
N ASN A 556 -31.08 7.67 14.26
CA ASN A 556 -30.71 6.76 13.17
C ASN A 556 -29.31 6.19 13.41
N LEU A 557 -29.19 4.87 13.54
CA LEU A 557 -27.91 4.17 13.64
C LEU A 557 -27.68 3.33 12.37
N GLN A 558 -26.52 3.49 11.73
CA GLN A 558 -26.08 2.67 10.59
C GLN A 558 -24.71 2.09 10.90
N GLY A 559 -24.69 0.85 11.40
CA GLY A 559 -23.54 0.28 12.10
C GLY A 559 -23.03 1.17 13.23
N GLY A 560 -23.90 1.95 13.88
CA GLY A 560 -23.53 2.98 14.86
C GLY A 560 -23.59 2.49 16.31
N ILE A 561 -22.72 3.02 17.18
CA ILE A 561 -22.63 2.62 18.60
C ILE A 561 -23.04 3.76 19.56
N LEU A 562 -23.85 3.43 20.58
CA LEU A 562 -24.09 4.25 21.77
C LEU A 562 -23.69 3.47 23.04
N ASN A 563 -22.55 3.79 23.65
CA ASN A 563 -21.95 3.00 24.73
C ASN A 563 -21.72 3.79 26.03
N SER A 564 -22.33 3.35 27.13
CA SER A 564 -21.88 3.67 28.49
C SER A 564 -21.11 2.48 29.07
N ASP A 565 -19.90 2.68 29.60
CA ASP A 565 -19.15 1.60 30.25
C ASP A 565 -19.86 1.13 31.54
N ASN A 566 -20.47 2.07 32.27
CA ASN A 566 -21.36 1.79 33.40
C ASN A 566 -22.77 1.27 32.99
N GLN A 567 -23.08 1.19 31.68
CA GLN A 567 -24.40 0.82 31.12
C GLN A 567 -25.57 1.71 31.61
N LYS A 568 -25.27 2.95 31.96
CA LYS A 568 -26.20 3.96 32.48
C LYS A 568 -26.44 5.09 31.47
N GLY A 569 -27.43 5.92 31.79
CA GLY A 569 -27.87 7.04 30.95
C GLY A 569 -29.20 6.75 30.27
N ASN A 570 -29.91 7.81 29.92
CA ASN A 570 -31.21 7.78 29.27
C ASN A 570 -31.30 8.88 28.20
N LEU A 571 -31.32 8.47 26.94
CA LEU A 571 -31.53 9.37 25.81
C LEU A 571 -33.04 9.43 25.50
N LEU A 572 -33.63 10.61 25.66
CA LEU A 572 -35.01 10.87 25.23
C LEU A 572 -35.04 11.10 23.73
N VAL A 573 -36.00 10.50 23.02
CA VAL A 573 -36.14 10.58 21.56
C VAL A 573 -37.62 10.78 21.22
N ASP A 574 -37.98 11.93 20.65
CA ASP A 574 -39.38 12.24 20.32
C ASP A 574 -39.84 11.55 19.03
N GLY A 575 -38.91 11.36 18.09
CA GLY A 575 -39.15 10.72 16.80
C GLY A 575 -38.98 9.20 16.82
N LYS A 576 -38.66 8.63 15.66
CA LYS A 576 -38.40 7.20 15.51
C LYS A 576 -36.97 6.87 15.90
N VAL A 577 -36.80 5.73 16.56
CA VAL A 577 -35.51 5.05 16.67
C VAL A 577 -35.42 4.06 15.51
N THR A 578 -34.42 4.23 14.64
CA THR A 578 -34.13 3.32 13.54
C THR A 578 -32.71 2.80 13.66
N ASN A 579 -32.51 1.54 13.27
CA ASN A 579 -31.20 0.93 13.21
C ASN A 579 -31.05 0.13 11.92
N SER A 580 -29.84 0.12 11.39
CA SER A 580 -29.44 -0.57 10.18
C SER A 580 -28.00 -1.07 10.32
N GLU A 581 -27.65 -2.00 9.45
CA GLU A 581 -26.33 -2.63 9.38
C GLU A 581 -25.50 -2.03 8.23
N VAL A 582 -24.17 -2.13 8.32
CA VAL A 582 -23.27 -1.86 7.19
C VAL A 582 -22.77 -3.20 6.63
N SER A 583 -23.11 -3.49 5.37
CA SER A 583 -22.69 -4.74 4.72
C SER A 583 -21.17 -4.78 4.52
N VAL A 584 -20.53 -5.89 4.90
CA VAL A 584 -19.10 -6.14 4.73
C VAL A 584 -18.88 -7.46 3.98
N TYR A 585 -17.80 -7.54 3.23
CA TYR A 585 -17.42 -8.76 2.52
C TYR A 585 -15.92 -8.82 2.22
N GLU A 586 -15.42 -10.03 2.05
CA GLU A 586 -14.07 -10.32 1.56
C GLU A 586 -14.19 -11.46 0.55
N LYS A 587 -13.99 -11.15 -0.73
CA LYS A 587 -14.04 -12.11 -1.84
C LYS A 587 -12.67 -12.18 -2.50
N SER A 588 -12.11 -13.37 -2.65
CA SER A 588 -10.82 -13.56 -3.30
C SER A 588 -10.76 -14.87 -4.07
N ASP A 589 -10.30 -14.79 -5.32
CA ASP A 589 -10.15 -15.91 -6.25
C ASP A 589 -8.76 -15.86 -6.87
N VAL A 590 -8.01 -16.96 -6.79
CA VAL A 590 -6.72 -17.11 -7.49
C VAL A 590 -6.65 -18.47 -8.16
N ALA A 591 -6.32 -18.48 -9.46
CA ALA A 591 -6.13 -19.70 -10.22
C ALA A 591 -4.95 -19.55 -11.19
N THR A 592 -4.09 -20.57 -11.24
CA THR A 592 -2.97 -20.68 -12.18
C THR A 592 -3.01 -22.03 -12.87
N ILE A 593 -3.09 -22.03 -14.20
CA ILE A 593 -3.08 -23.24 -15.04
C ILE A 593 -1.71 -23.33 -15.71
N ARG A 594 -1.06 -24.49 -15.65
CA ARG A 594 0.26 -24.77 -16.24
C ARG A 594 0.22 -26.09 -16.99
N LEU A 595 0.37 -26.06 -18.31
CA LEU A 595 0.30 -27.22 -19.21
C LEU A 595 1.70 -27.54 -19.76
N SER A 596 2.31 -28.63 -19.32
CA SER A 596 3.57 -29.16 -19.85
C SER A 596 3.36 -30.36 -20.78
N GLY A 597 4.15 -30.48 -21.85
CA GLY A 597 3.99 -31.59 -22.79
C GLY A 597 5.21 -31.81 -23.66
N GLY A 598 5.63 -33.06 -23.83
CA GLY A 598 6.79 -33.44 -24.64
C GLY A 598 6.50 -34.52 -25.68
N THR A 599 7.35 -34.64 -26.71
CA THR A 599 7.19 -35.67 -27.76
C THR A 599 7.18 -37.10 -27.21
N ASN A 600 7.76 -37.34 -26.03
CA ASN A 600 7.76 -38.62 -25.33
C ASN A 600 6.42 -38.91 -24.62
N GLN A 601 5.35 -38.84 -25.40
CA GLN A 601 4.00 -39.37 -25.13
C GLN A 601 3.34 -39.06 -23.77
N SER A 602 3.81 -38.03 -23.08
CA SER A 602 3.38 -37.68 -21.71
C SER A 602 3.06 -36.19 -21.66
N PHE A 603 1.80 -35.87 -21.34
CA PHE A 603 1.33 -34.51 -21.09
C PHE A 603 0.99 -34.36 -19.62
N GLY A 604 1.61 -33.36 -18.99
CA GLY A 604 1.35 -32.91 -17.63
C GLY A 604 0.51 -31.64 -17.63
N GLY A 605 -0.54 -31.58 -16.82
CA GLY A 605 -1.21 -30.33 -16.46
C GLY A 605 -1.11 -30.16 -14.97
N VAL A 606 -0.84 -28.93 -14.51
CA VAL A 606 -0.96 -28.56 -13.11
C VAL A 606 -1.89 -27.37 -13.04
N VAL A 607 -2.99 -27.54 -12.32
CA VAL A 607 -3.92 -26.45 -11.99
C VAL A 607 -3.77 -26.19 -10.51
N ASP A 608 -3.25 -25.03 -10.17
CA ASP A 608 -3.18 -24.53 -8.81
C ASP A 608 -4.33 -23.55 -8.62
N ILE A 609 -5.13 -23.77 -7.59
CA ILE A 609 -6.17 -22.84 -7.15
C ILE A 609 -5.79 -22.53 -5.70
N ASP A 610 -5.56 -21.25 -5.36
CA ASP A 610 -5.34 -20.88 -3.95
C ASP A 610 -6.69 -20.88 -3.20
N ASP A 611 -6.68 -20.58 -1.91
CA ASP A 611 -7.90 -20.50 -1.11
C ASP A 611 -8.92 -19.54 -1.75
N HIS A 612 -10.11 -20.08 -2.07
CA HIS A 612 -11.25 -19.26 -2.42
C HIS A 612 -11.79 -18.64 -1.14
N ILE A 613 -11.79 -17.32 -1.08
CA ILE A 613 -12.37 -16.57 0.05
C ILE A 613 -13.73 -16.05 -0.38
N ASP A 614 -14.79 -16.43 0.33
CA ASP A 614 -16.11 -15.80 0.23
C ASP A 614 -16.69 -15.62 1.62
N LYS A 615 -16.30 -14.50 2.25
CA LYS A 615 -16.86 -14.04 3.51
C LYS A 615 -17.85 -12.94 3.22
N THR A 616 -19.05 -13.08 3.77
CA THR A 616 -20.08 -12.04 3.76
C THR A 616 -20.53 -11.79 5.19
N GLY A 617 -21.00 -10.58 5.46
CA GLY A 617 -21.43 -10.23 6.81
C GLY A 617 -21.95 -8.82 6.90
N SER A 618 -22.19 -8.40 8.13
CA SER A 618 -22.62 -7.05 8.43
C SER A 618 -22.08 -6.56 9.77
N VAL A 619 -22.02 -5.24 9.88
CA VAL A 619 -21.65 -4.53 11.10
C VAL A 619 -22.90 -3.85 11.62
N ASN A 620 -23.44 -4.42 12.69
CA ASN A 620 -24.70 -4.04 13.31
C ASN A 620 -24.55 -2.77 14.16
N SER A 621 -25.68 -2.10 14.36
CA SER A 621 -25.80 -1.00 15.32
C SER A 621 -26.02 -1.55 16.74
N ALA A 622 -25.46 -0.88 17.75
CA ALA A 622 -25.56 -1.31 19.14
C ALA A 622 -25.76 -0.13 20.12
N ALA A 623 -26.55 -0.35 21.17
CA ALA A 623 -26.78 0.62 22.23
C ALA A 623 -26.97 -0.09 23.58
N ASN A 624 -26.15 0.21 24.58
CA ASN A 624 -26.26 -0.40 25.92
C ASN A 624 -26.90 0.52 26.98
N ILE A 625 -27.26 1.75 26.61
CA ILE A 625 -27.97 2.75 27.42
C ILE A 625 -29.50 2.58 27.35
N ASN A 626 -30.25 3.34 28.14
CA ASN A 626 -31.71 3.44 27.95
C ASN A 626 -32.03 4.46 26.84
N ILE A 627 -33.05 4.17 26.03
CA ILE A 627 -33.65 5.12 25.09
C ILE A 627 -35.15 5.19 25.42
N ASN A 628 -35.68 6.37 25.74
CA ASN A 628 -37.05 6.53 26.25
C ASN A 628 -37.39 5.59 27.43
N ASN A 629 -36.48 5.46 28.40
CA ASN A 629 -36.57 4.54 29.55
C ASN A 629 -36.64 3.04 29.21
N ASN A 630 -36.33 2.63 27.97
CA ASN A 630 -36.33 1.24 27.53
C ASN A 630 -35.01 0.90 26.82
N LYS A 631 -34.42 -0.28 27.09
CA LYS A 631 -33.22 -0.77 26.37
C LYS A 631 -33.55 -1.45 25.04
N ASN A 632 -34.78 -1.92 24.84
CA ASN A 632 -35.15 -2.72 23.68
C ASN A 632 -35.97 -1.91 22.66
N HIS A 633 -35.28 -1.38 21.65
CA HIS A 633 -35.84 -0.84 20.39
C HIS A 633 -35.44 -1.71 19.18
N GLY A 634 -35.21 -3.01 19.39
CA GLY A 634 -34.67 -3.90 18.34
C GLY A 634 -33.22 -3.58 17.97
N ILE A 635 -32.42 -3.11 18.93
CA ILE A 635 -30.99 -2.80 18.81
C ILE A 635 -30.21 -3.77 19.71
N SER A 636 -29.03 -4.22 19.29
CA SER A 636 -28.15 -5.03 20.14
C SER A 636 -27.67 -4.24 21.36
N THR A 637 -27.63 -4.87 22.54
CA THR A 637 -26.99 -4.28 23.74
C THR A 637 -25.51 -4.63 23.85
N ASP A 638 -25.00 -5.54 23.01
CA ASP A 638 -23.56 -5.82 22.93
C ASP A 638 -22.89 -4.79 22.02
N THR A 639 -22.15 -3.87 22.63
CA THR A 639 -21.40 -2.79 21.97
C THR A 639 -19.97 -3.20 21.59
N GLN A 640 -19.56 -4.43 21.89
CA GLN A 640 -18.21 -4.96 21.62
C GLN A 640 -18.23 -6.01 20.50
N ASN A 641 -19.28 -6.84 20.43
CA ASN A 641 -19.48 -7.85 19.40
C ASN A 641 -20.64 -7.45 18.47
N THR A 642 -20.35 -6.53 17.56
CA THR A 642 -21.30 -5.94 16.60
C THR A 642 -21.23 -6.54 15.20
N THR A 643 -20.24 -7.40 14.94
CA THR A 643 -19.92 -7.88 13.58
C THR A 643 -20.33 -9.34 13.43
N ASP A 644 -21.29 -9.59 12.54
CA ASP A 644 -21.71 -10.94 12.16
C ASP A 644 -21.12 -11.30 10.80
N THR A 645 -20.37 -12.40 10.72
CA THR A 645 -19.82 -12.90 9.46
C THR A 645 -20.17 -14.37 9.21
N GLN A 646 -20.39 -14.69 7.94
CA GLN A 646 -20.53 -16.04 7.43
C GLN A 646 -19.37 -16.33 6.50
N ASP A 647 -18.68 -17.44 6.74
CA ASP A 647 -17.52 -17.84 5.97
C ASP A 647 -17.87 -19.05 5.10
N HIS A 648 -17.91 -18.83 3.78
CA HIS A 648 -18.10 -19.87 2.77
C HIS A 648 -16.80 -20.18 2.01
N SER A 649 -15.66 -19.71 2.54
CA SER A 649 -14.34 -19.95 1.97
C SER A 649 -14.00 -21.44 1.98
N TRP A 650 -13.20 -21.87 1.01
CA TRP A 650 -12.69 -23.24 0.94
C TRP A 650 -11.22 -23.26 0.55
N ALA A 651 -10.47 -24.18 1.17
CA ALA A 651 -9.05 -24.30 0.98
C ALA A 651 -8.71 -24.74 -0.44
N GLY A 652 -7.73 -24.05 -1.04
CA GLY A 652 -7.24 -24.31 -2.39
C GLY A 652 -6.58 -25.68 -2.54
N GLY A 653 -6.14 -25.98 -3.76
CA GLY A 653 -5.47 -27.23 -4.05
C GLY A 653 -4.77 -27.27 -5.41
N THR A 654 -3.76 -28.12 -5.48
CA THR A 654 -3.01 -28.44 -6.71
C THR A 654 -3.56 -29.72 -7.34
N ILE A 655 -4.06 -29.62 -8.58
CA ILE A 655 -4.50 -30.77 -9.39
C ILE A 655 -3.40 -31.11 -10.40
N ASN A 656 -2.78 -32.28 -10.25
CA ASN A 656 -1.83 -32.83 -11.21
C ASN A 656 -2.55 -33.77 -12.20
N LEU A 657 -2.70 -33.32 -13.44
CA LEU A 657 -3.17 -34.11 -14.58
C LEU A 657 -1.95 -34.76 -15.23
N ASN A 658 -1.83 -36.09 -15.19
CA ASN A 658 -0.80 -36.81 -15.96
C ASN A 658 -1.47 -37.79 -16.92
N SER A 659 -1.18 -37.68 -18.22
CA SER A 659 -1.78 -38.53 -19.24
C SER A 659 -0.75 -39.06 -20.24
N SER A 660 -0.79 -40.37 -20.45
CA SER A 660 -0.08 -41.05 -21.53
C SER A 660 -0.98 -41.16 -22.77
N ILE A 661 -0.42 -40.87 -23.95
CA ILE A 661 -1.17 -40.58 -25.20
C ILE A 661 -2.16 -41.66 -25.67
N SER A 662 -2.05 -42.91 -25.22
CA SER A 662 -2.85 -44.04 -25.72
C SER A 662 -4.37 -43.92 -25.50
N LYS A 663 -4.84 -43.13 -24.51
CA LYS A 663 -6.28 -42.98 -24.21
C LYS A 663 -6.93 -41.73 -24.83
N ILE A 664 -6.23 -40.60 -24.90
CA ILE A 664 -6.78 -39.33 -25.40
C ILE A 664 -6.96 -39.36 -26.93
N LYS A 665 -6.04 -40.01 -27.65
CA LYS A 665 -6.09 -40.12 -29.12
C LYS A 665 -7.35 -40.83 -29.65
N ASN A 666 -7.93 -41.74 -28.87
CA ASN A 666 -9.20 -42.42 -29.18
C ASN A 666 -10.47 -41.64 -28.80
N GLY A 667 -10.34 -40.59 -27.97
CA GLY A 667 -11.44 -39.71 -27.61
C GLY A 667 -11.67 -38.62 -28.66
N ILE A 668 -10.58 -37.95 -29.10
CA ILE A 668 -10.67 -36.83 -30.05
C ILE A 668 -11.13 -37.30 -31.44
N SER A 669 -10.66 -38.47 -31.91
CA SER A 669 -11.07 -39.05 -33.20
C SER A 669 -12.55 -39.40 -33.27
N LYS A 670 -13.22 -39.65 -32.13
CA LYS A 670 -14.68 -39.87 -32.05
C LYS A 670 -15.50 -38.59 -32.05
N VAL A 671 -14.88 -37.41 -31.86
CA VAL A 671 -15.59 -36.13 -31.71
C VAL A 671 -15.41 -35.21 -32.91
N THR A 672 -14.26 -35.21 -33.60
CA THR A 672 -14.00 -34.24 -34.69
C THR A 672 -14.37 -34.72 -36.10
N GLY A 673 -14.73 -35.98 -36.30
CA GLY A 673 -15.41 -36.46 -37.52
C GLY A 673 -14.71 -36.15 -38.85
N SER A 674 -13.38 -36.08 -38.86
CA SER A 674 -12.59 -35.50 -39.94
C SER A 674 -11.59 -36.51 -40.55
N ASP A 675 -12.11 -37.50 -41.27
CA ASP A 675 -11.32 -38.26 -42.25
C ASP A 675 -11.23 -37.46 -43.55
N SER A 676 -10.09 -36.81 -43.80
CA SER A 676 -9.82 -36.10 -45.06
C SER A 676 -8.53 -36.61 -45.71
N THR A 677 -8.71 -37.44 -46.75
CA THR A 677 -7.64 -38.03 -47.56
C THR A 677 -7.35 -37.22 -48.84
N SER A 678 -6.07 -37.07 -49.17
CA SER A 678 -5.48 -36.88 -50.53
C SER A 678 -3.95 -36.78 -50.36
N ASN A 679 -3.03 -37.16 -51.27
CA ASN A 679 -2.95 -37.98 -52.48
C ASN A 679 -1.43 -38.17 -52.74
N GLN A 680 -0.82 -39.12 -53.47
CA GLN A 680 -1.18 -40.30 -54.29
C GLN A 680 0.15 -41.11 -54.49
N PRO A 681 0.31 -42.12 -55.38
CA PRO A 681 -0.51 -43.31 -55.69
C PRO A 681 0.30 -44.64 -55.70
N SER A 682 -0.36 -45.80 -55.62
CA SER A 682 0.00 -46.97 -56.47
C SER A 682 -1.02 -48.14 -56.38
N ASN A 683 -1.37 -48.66 -57.55
CA ASN A 683 -1.96 -49.97 -57.91
C ASN A 683 -3.13 -50.61 -57.13
N GLN A 684 -4.24 -50.68 -57.86
CA GLN A 684 -5.36 -51.65 -57.87
C GLN A 684 -5.01 -53.16 -57.65
N PRO A 685 -6.00 -54.07 -57.49
CA PRO A 685 -7.47 -53.89 -57.33
C PRO A 685 -8.22 -54.80 -56.31
N SER A 686 -9.50 -54.44 -56.06
CA SER A 686 -10.71 -55.31 -56.10
C SER A 686 -11.49 -55.66 -54.81
N LYS A 687 -12.82 -55.35 -54.86
CA LYS A 687 -13.99 -56.03 -54.22
C LYS A 687 -14.05 -56.07 -52.67
N SER A 688 -15.20 -56.16 -51.98
CA SER A 688 -16.64 -56.12 -52.34
C SER A 688 -17.48 -55.73 -51.09
N ASP A 689 -18.68 -55.18 -51.31
CA ASP A 689 -19.92 -55.32 -50.52
C ASP A 689 -20.00 -55.10 -48.98
N GLY A 690 -21.06 -54.40 -48.57
CA GLY A 690 -21.88 -54.80 -47.40
C GLY A 690 -21.86 -53.88 -46.16
N PRO A 691 -22.95 -53.15 -45.86
CA PRO A 691 -23.06 -52.35 -44.63
C PRO A 691 -23.71 -53.15 -43.49
N TYR A 692 -23.38 -52.82 -42.24
CA TYR A 692 -24.25 -53.12 -41.09
C TYR A 692 -24.26 -52.01 -40.03
N ILE A 693 -25.46 -51.79 -39.51
CA ILE A 693 -25.86 -50.83 -38.47
C ILE A 693 -25.78 -51.53 -37.11
N ASN A 694 -25.27 -50.89 -36.05
CA ASN A 694 -26.14 -50.52 -34.91
C ASN A 694 -25.54 -49.60 -33.83
N GLU A 695 -26.47 -49.02 -33.08
CA GLU A 695 -26.36 -48.09 -31.96
C GLU A 695 -25.59 -48.64 -30.74
N SER A 696 -25.06 -47.73 -29.91
CA SER A 696 -25.55 -47.60 -28.52
C SER A 696 -24.98 -46.38 -27.80
N THR A 697 -25.88 -45.64 -27.16
CA THR A 697 -25.60 -44.58 -26.18
C THR A 697 -25.02 -45.15 -24.88
N GLN A 698 -24.07 -44.46 -24.26
CA GLN A 698 -24.14 -44.31 -22.80
C GLN A 698 -23.47 -43.03 -22.27
N THR A 699 -24.26 -42.29 -21.50
CA THR A 699 -23.89 -41.12 -20.71
C THR A 699 -23.25 -41.56 -19.39
N THR A 700 -22.09 -41.01 -19.02
CA THR A 700 -21.69 -40.95 -17.61
C THR A 700 -20.93 -39.66 -17.31
N ARG A 701 -21.32 -38.98 -16.23
CA ARG A 701 -20.58 -37.85 -15.64
C ARG A 701 -19.48 -38.39 -14.72
N LEU A 702 -18.29 -37.81 -14.80
CA LEU A 702 -17.53 -37.27 -13.66
C LEU A 702 -16.38 -36.42 -14.23
#